data_AF-A0A2V9YZY0-F1
#
_entry.id   AF-A0A2V9YZY0-F1
#
_cell.length_a   1.000
_cell.length_b   1.000
_cell.length_c   1.000
_cell.angle_alpha   90.00
_cell.angle_beta   90.00
_cell.angle_gamma   90.00
#
_symmetry.space_group_name_H-M   'P 1'
#
loop_
_entity.id
_entity.type
_entity.pdbx_description
1 polymer ?
#
loop_
_entity_poly.entity_id
_entity_poly.type
_entity_poly.pdbx_seq_one_letter_code
_entity_poly.pdbx_strand_id
1 'polypeptide(L)'
;MEWHSKRAPVTERLFASQHVHFGWPGAKNKIRMFRSEAMKPLSHGRNALLWLGAGAVLWLMAAPAKAPAQAGEEVSPGPTKLLRFGDISKDKVVFAYAGDLWIASRDGGAARRLTSHVGDELYPKFSPDGKWIAFTGEYDGNPDVYLISAEGGEPKRLTFHPSNDIVLGWTPDGKNILFRSDRYSAPPVRFTKLFLVSPQGGMPKQLPVPRGDLTSFSPDGTKIAYIETSQEFRTWKRYHGGWNLPIAIYDLQNNTYEELPKSKGMDMFPMWHGNAIYFISDLDGVMNLYSYDLGSKQSKKLTDYKEYDIKWPSLGPDAIVYENGGLLYEYNLASNKTREIPIVVHAEDIEARAEFKNVSQNVGGFALSPSAARAVMEARGNIFTVPAEHGSIRTLTTEPSSVHELNPAWSPDGKWIAYLSDKTGEYEVYIRPQMGGDETRITTDGGIYRYGPTWSPDSKKLVYWDKLHQLWYVGMEEKKPVPVDKSEYGDISDAGWSPDSSWLAYSKPHRRGANDVFLYSLGTKKSTKVSTGFYGDNNPVFDPGGKYLYFMSTRYFYPSRGRLDLRYNYYATDGIFAVTLKADEASPFKPESDEEKGAEEKKDEKKDEKKSGEAKSGEQKSEEKKEEPVKPIQIDLEGIGNRLLPVPIKPGILGGLAARKDKLFYLETPQQARQLIPGTPPQPTNVLHLFDMVKREDKVLLDGIDDDDLDKEGKKALYKAGPVYGSLEATPGKAKLGDGKLNLAEMQVKIDPREEWRQVFHEAWRIERDFYWDPAMTGHDWKKLGERYAALLPWVVHRSDLNYLIGEMISELSTSHTYVGGGDQPQAARVNVGMLGADFEADGGYYRIAKIYPGENWNENSRSPLTEPGLKVKAGDYLIAVNGQEARSDRDVYAYFQDLAGKLVTLRINNKPAPQGAWEINVKPANSEAGVRYLDWIAVNRRKIEEATGGRIGYMHVPDTSFSGIIAFDKQFIAQLDKDGIIVDERDNSGGQIPDFYTEKLKRQLLAVVAPRDTADVPWPPVAIYGPKVMIVNELAGSGGDAFPWFFRREKIGPIVGTRTWGGLVGIGGGQPLRDGGFVTAPGFAFFSSDNGGEWIVEQHGVDPDYVVPQRPDLVVNGHDPQLEKAIELAKEALKDYKGVPPRPNYPSVKE
;
A
#
# COMPACT_ATOMS: atom_id res chain seq x y z
N MET A 1 25.07 59.52 -35.62
CA MET A 1 25.96 58.57 -34.95
C MET A 1 25.30 57.18 -34.96
N GLU A 2 24.90 56.64 -36.11
CA GLU A 2 25.72 56.14 -37.26
C GLU A 2 26.38 54.80 -36.92
N TRP A 3 25.96 53.67 -37.53
CA TRP A 3 26.05 53.23 -38.94
C TRP A 3 27.38 52.48 -39.20
N HIS A 4 27.45 51.41 -40.02
CA HIS A 4 26.77 51.27 -41.31
C HIS A 4 26.69 49.81 -41.86
N SER A 5 25.48 49.31 -42.20
CA SER A 5 25.17 48.45 -43.40
C SER A 5 25.74 47.00 -43.50
N LYS A 6 25.26 46.02 -44.32
CA LYS A 6 24.30 45.83 -45.46
C LYS A 6 23.66 44.39 -45.34
N ARG A 7 22.56 43.94 -45.98
CA ARG A 7 21.45 44.49 -46.82
C ARG A 7 20.30 43.43 -46.91
N ALA A 8 19.06 43.83 -47.24
CA ALA A 8 17.92 42.98 -47.66
C ALA A 8 17.64 43.13 -49.20
N PRO A 9 16.56 42.59 -49.84
CA PRO A 9 15.09 42.83 -49.63
C PRO A 9 14.23 41.52 -49.52
N VAL A 10 12.92 41.43 -49.18
CA VAL A 10 11.62 42.15 -49.47
C VAL A 10 11.03 41.80 -50.87
N THR A 11 9.82 41.22 -51.03
CA THR A 11 8.43 41.80 -51.09
C THR A 11 7.32 40.76 -50.76
N GLU A 12 6.19 41.08 -50.09
CA GLU A 12 4.81 41.41 -50.59
C GLU A 12 4.16 40.48 -51.67
N ARG A 13 2.82 40.31 -51.86
CA ARG A 13 1.52 40.46 -51.12
C ARG A 13 0.34 40.23 -52.13
N LEU A 14 -0.88 39.81 -51.70
CA LEU A 14 -2.24 40.00 -52.33
C LEU A 14 -3.11 38.78 -52.82
N PHE A 15 -4.45 39.02 -52.75
CA PHE A 15 -5.66 38.48 -53.45
C PHE A 15 -6.09 36.98 -53.49
N ALA A 16 -7.07 36.66 -52.64
CA ALA A 16 -8.49 36.30 -52.93
C ALA A 16 -8.98 35.05 -53.73
N SER A 17 -10.01 34.41 -53.12
CA SER A 17 -11.29 33.88 -53.66
C SER A 17 -11.44 32.58 -54.52
N GLN A 18 -12.20 31.65 -53.93
CA GLN A 18 -13.34 30.85 -54.48
C GLN A 18 -13.19 29.72 -55.55
N HIS A 19 -13.58 28.51 -55.09
CA HIS A 19 -14.54 27.55 -55.69
C HIS A 19 -14.27 26.69 -56.98
N VAL A 20 -14.30 25.35 -56.76
CA VAL A 20 -15.20 24.33 -57.41
C VAL A 20 -14.80 23.62 -58.75
N HIS A 21 -14.35 22.36 -58.57
CA HIS A 21 -14.67 21.08 -59.27
C HIS A 21 -14.52 20.77 -60.80
N PHE A 22 -14.19 19.49 -61.05
CA PHE A 22 -14.30 18.63 -62.27
C PHE A 22 -13.44 18.97 -63.52
N GLY A 23 -12.83 18.01 -64.25
CA GLY A 23 -12.62 16.56 -64.00
C GLY A 23 -12.22 15.73 -65.26
N TRP A 24 -11.72 14.49 -65.07
CA TRP A 24 -11.51 13.41 -66.09
C TRP A 24 -10.41 13.64 -67.18
N PRO A 25 -10.10 12.68 -68.12
CA PRO A 25 -10.67 11.35 -68.44
C PRO A 25 -9.67 10.16 -68.62
N GLY A 26 -10.13 8.90 -68.90
CA GLY A 26 -9.26 7.88 -69.56
C GLY A 26 -9.59 6.36 -69.53
N ALA A 27 -10.56 5.90 -70.35
CA ALA A 27 -10.62 4.66 -71.20
C ALA A 27 -9.62 3.45 -71.02
N LYS A 28 -9.92 2.18 -71.39
CA LYS A 28 -11.10 1.43 -71.95
C LYS A 28 -10.79 -0.10 -72.05
N ASN A 29 -11.78 -1.00 -71.86
CA ASN A 29 -11.98 -2.17 -72.78
C ASN A 29 -13.31 -2.96 -72.58
N LYS A 30 -14.13 -3.00 -73.65
CA LYS A 30 -15.01 -4.08 -74.19
C LYS A 30 -15.96 -4.88 -73.24
N ILE A 31 -17.31 -4.72 -73.32
CA ILE A 31 -18.29 -5.38 -74.27
C ILE A 31 -18.56 -6.86 -73.88
N ARG A 32 -19.78 -7.42 -73.67
CA ARG A 32 -21.25 -7.07 -73.79
C ARG A 32 -22.04 -8.18 -73.01
N MET A 33 -23.35 -8.22 -72.70
CA MET A 33 -24.60 -7.40 -72.82
C MET A 33 -25.56 -7.85 -71.63
N PHE A 34 -26.91 -7.93 -71.54
CA PHE A 34 -28.09 -7.70 -72.39
C PHE A 34 -29.34 -7.17 -71.58
N ARG A 35 -30.48 -7.89 -71.53
CA ARG A 35 -31.83 -7.56 -70.96
C ARG A 35 -32.71 -8.85 -70.99
N SER A 36 -33.84 -9.01 -70.27
CA SER A 36 -34.42 -8.37 -69.07
C SER A 36 -35.68 -9.13 -68.57
N GLU A 37 -36.08 -8.93 -67.31
CA GLU A 37 -37.43 -9.19 -66.72
C GLU A 37 -37.98 -10.63 -66.54
N ALA A 38 -39.04 -10.71 -65.70
CA ALA A 38 -40.18 -11.65 -65.68
C ALA A 38 -40.14 -13.02 -64.92
N MET A 39 -40.97 -13.07 -63.86
CA MET A 39 -41.98 -14.09 -63.46
C MET A 39 -41.64 -15.55 -63.06
N LYS A 40 -42.45 -16.06 -62.10
CA LYS A 40 -42.64 -17.48 -61.70
C LYS A 40 -43.69 -18.14 -62.62
N PRO A 41 -43.75 -19.49 -62.76
CA PRO A 41 -44.54 -20.35 -61.86
C PRO A 41 -43.71 -21.55 -61.30
N LEU A 42 -44.04 -22.28 -60.21
CA LEU A 42 -45.15 -23.25 -60.00
C LEU A 42 -45.18 -24.38 -61.09
N SER A 43 -45.41 -25.66 -60.77
CA SER A 43 -46.37 -26.19 -59.79
C SER A 43 -46.18 -27.67 -59.36
N HIS A 44 -46.60 -27.96 -58.11
CA HIS A 44 -47.36 -29.17 -57.65
C HIS A 44 -46.67 -30.56 -57.58
N GLY A 45 -47.17 -31.50 -56.76
CA GLY A 45 -48.32 -31.46 -55.83
C GLY A 45 -48.28 -32.57 -54.75
N ARG A 46 -48.90 -32.40 -53.56
CA ARG A 46 -50.36 -32.50 -53.21
C ARG A 46 -50.77 -33.96 -52.89
N ASN A 47 -51.73 -34.27 -52.00
CA ASN A 47 -52.84 -33.49 -51.44
C ASN A 47 -53.46 -34.17 -50.17
N ALA A 48 -54.16 -33.39 -49.30
CA ALA A 48 -55.50 -33.68 -48.70
C ALA A 48 -55.78 -34.94 -47.81
N LEU A 49 -56.74 -35.00 -46.84
CA LEU A 49 -57.54 -34.01 -46.05
C LEU A 49 -58.32 -34.75 -44.88
N LEU A 50 -58.79 -34.00 -43.87
CA LEU A 50 -59.98 -34.22 -42.98
C LEU A 50 -60.12 -35.39 -41.94
N TRP A 51 -60.32 -34.98 -40.66
CA TRP A 51 -61.41 -35.29 -39.70
C TRP A 51 -61.50 -36.54 -38.77
N LEU A 52 -61.90 -36.23 -37.51
CA LEU A 52 -62.60 -36.98 -36.45
C LEU A 52 -61.97 -38.22 -35.76
N GLY A 53 -62.16 -38.28 -34.43
CA GLY A 53 -61.97 -39.47 -33.58
C GLY A 53 -61.66 -39.12 -32.11
N ALA A 54 -62.55 -39.46 -31.16
CA ALA A 54 -62.36 -39.18 -29.72
C ALA A 54 -61.85 -40.41 -28.93
N GLY A 55 -61.12 -40.22 -27.83
CA GLY A 55 -60.57 -41.34 -27.04
C GLY A 55 -59.84 -41.00 -25.72
N ALA A 56 -60.60 -40.63 -24.69
CA ALA A 56 -60.31 -40.79 -23.24
C ALA A 56 -58.87 -40.54 -22.66
N VAL A 57 -58.69 -39.33 -22.10
CA VAL A 57 -58.22 -39.02 -20.74
C VAL A 57 -57.31 -40.03 -19.98
N LEU A 58 -56.14 -39.53 -19.53
CA LEU A 58 -55.64 -39.76 -18.17
C LEU A 58 -54.73 -38.59 -17.71
N TRP A 59 -54.72 -38.28 -16.42
CA TRP A 59 -53.98 -37.15 -15.82
C TRP A 59 -52.49 -37.43 -15.69
N LEU A 60 -51.66 -36.38 -15.88
CA LEU A 60 -50.31 -36.30 -15.34
C LEU A 60 -49.99 -34.84 -14.98
N MET A 61 -49.41 -34.61 -13.79
CA MET A 61 -49.09 -33.28 -13.29
C MET A 61 -47.80 -32.76 -13.92
N ALA A 62 -47.77 -31.49 -14.33
CA ALA A 62 -46.55 -30.83 -14.76
C ALA A 62 -45.73 -30.40 -13.54
N ALA A 63 -44.57 -31.03 -13.31
CA ALA A 63 -43.57 -30.53 -12.38
C ALA A 63 -42.81 -29.35 -13.02
N PRO A 64 -42.43 -28.31 -12.25
CA PRO A 64 -41.62 -27.21 -12.78
C PRO A 64 -40.22 -27.71 -13.16
N ALA A 65 -39.68 -27.20 -14.26
CA ALA A 65 -38.32 -27.53 -14.69
C ALA A 65 -37.30 -27.04 -13.66
N LYS A 66 -36.43 -27.94 -13.20
CA LYS A 66 -35.22 -27.53 -12.45
C LYS A 66 -34.30 -26.75 -13.39
N ALA A 67 -33.79 -25.62 -12.92
CA ALA A 67 -32.58 -25.02 -13.48
C ALA A 67 -31.42 -26.04 -13.40
N PRO A 68 -30.42 -25.98 -14.30
CA PRO A 68 -29.24 -26.81 -14.17
C PRO A 68 -28.54 -26.48 -12.85
N ALA A 69 -28.38 -27.46 -11.97
CA ALA A 69 -27.38 -27.34 -10.93
C ALA A 69 -26.01 -27.31 -11.59
N GLN A 70 -25.17 -26.33 -11.24
CA GLN A 70 -23.74 -26.48 -11.48
C GLN A 70 -23.31 -27.75 -10.74
N ALA A 71 -22.80 -28.73 -11.47
CA ALA A 71 -21.99 -29.76 -10.85
C ALA A 71 -20.75 -29.05 -10.28
N GLY A 72 -20.37 -29.36 -9.04
CA GLY A 72 -19.06 -28.96 -8.56
C GLY A 72 -18.00 -29.58 -9.47
N GLU A 73 -16.99 -28.81 -9.85
CA GLU A 73 -15.86 -29.35 -10.58
C GLU A 73 -15.13 -30.32 -9.63
N GLU A 74 -15.24 -31.62 -9.88
CA GLU A 74 -14.38 -32.61 -9.22
C GLU A 74 -12.93 -32.26 -9.57
N VAL A 75 -12.07 -32.16 -8.54
CA VAL A 75 -10.66 -31.85 -8.72
C VAL A 75 -10.05 -32.83 -9.70
N SER A 76 -9.45 -32.30 -10.77
CA SER A 76 -8.99 -33.09 -11.92
C SER A 76 -8.10 -34.26 -11.47
N PRO A 77 -8.29 -35.49 -11.99
CA PRO A 77 -7.67 -36.71 -11.46
C PRO A 77 -6.18 -36.83 -11.83
N GLY A 78 -5.36 -35.99 -11.21
CA GLY A 78 -3.91 -35.89 -11.34
C GLY A 78 -3.24 -35.53 -10.01
N PRO A 79 -1.92 -35.28 -10.01
CA PRO A 79 -1.17 -34.92 -8.80
C PRO A 79 -1.58 -33.54 -8.26
N THR A 80 -1.51 -33.40 -6.93
CA THR A 80 -1.81 -32.14 -6.24
C THR A 80 -0.81 -31.05 -6.65
N LYS A 81 -1.33 -29.84 -6.89
CA LYS A 81 -0.54 -28.65 -7.21
C LYS A 81 -0.41 -27.68 -6.03
N LEU A 82 0.43 -26.66 -6.21
CA LEU A 82 0.82 -25.65 -5.22
C LEU A 82 1.59 -26.26 -4.03
N LEU A 83 2.38 -27.29 -4.31
CA LEU A 83 3.32 -27.91 -3.37
C LEU A 83 4.59 -27.06 -3.31
N ARG A 84 4.81 -26.32 -2.21
CA ARG A 84 5.87 -25.28 -2.11
C ARG A 84 7.00 -25.68 -1.16
N PHE A 85 8.13 -24.97 -1.23
CA PHE A 85 9.28 -25.10 -0.31
C PHE A 85 9.81 -26.54 -0.11
N GLY A 86 9.88 -27.34 -1.17
CA GLY A 86 10.27 -28.75 -1.08
C GLY A 86 11.70 -28.99 -0.56
N ASP A 87 11.89 -30.13 0.10
CA ASP A 87 13.21 -30.72 0.41
C ASP A 87 13.19 -32.25 0.32
N ILE A 88 14.34 -32.87 0.03
CA ILE A 88 14.41 -34.27 -0.42
C ILE A 88 15.48 -35.08 0.32
N SER A 89 15.04 -36.18 0.94
CA SER A 89 15.93 -37.16 1.56
C SER A 89 16.33 -38.25 0.54
N LYS A 90 16.93 -39.34 1.03
CA LYS A 90 17.21 -40.51 0.19
C LYS A 90 15.94 -41.13 -0.42
N ASP A 91 14.85 -41.17 0.35
CA ASP A 91 13.65 -42.00 0.12
C ASP A 91 12.32 -41.25 0.30
N LYS A 92 12.34 -40.03 0.85
CA LYS A 92 11.16 -39.20 1.13
C LYS A 92 11.34 -37.79 0.59
N VAL A 93 10.22 -37.10 0.38
CA VAL A 93 10.15 -35.66 0.08
C VAL A 93 9.25 -34.99 1.10
N VAL A 94 9.67 -33.83 1.63
CA VAL A 94 8.90 -32.95 2.51
C VAL A 94 8.62 -31.65 1.77
N PHE A 95 7.47 -31.04 2.01
CA PHE A 95 7.03 -29.80 1.36
C PHE A 95 5.98 -29.10 2.21
N ALA A 96 5.71 -27.82 1.91
CA ALA A 96 4.58 -27.09 2.47
C ALA A 96 3.38 -27.11 1.52
N TYR A 97 2.17 -27.26 2.06
CA TYR A 97 0.90 -27.21 1.33
C TYR A 97 -0.22 -26.81 2.30
N ALA A 98 -1.11 -25.91 1.87
CA ALA A 98 -2.22 -25.36 2.66
C ALA A 98 -1.82 -24.64 3.97
N GLY A 99 -0.56 -24.22 4.10
CA GLY A 99 0.03 -23.65 5.32
C GLY A 99 0.84 -24.65 6.14
N ASP A 100 0.58 -25.96 6.00
CA ASP A 100 1.21 -27.04 6.77
C ASP A 100 2.42 -27.67 6.08
N LEU A 101 3.22 -28.41 6.86
CA LEU A 101 4.18 -29.38 6.34
C LEU A 101 3.55 -30.75 6.07
N TRP A 102 3.94 -31.35 4.95
CA TRP A 102 3.54 -32.67 4.48
C TRP A 102 4.76 -33.48 4.03
N ILE A 103 4.69 -34.80 4.13
CA ILE A 103 5.74 -35.73 3.70
C ILE A 103 5.18 -36.87 2.83
N ALA A 104 5.88 -37.21 1.76
CA ALA A 104 5.53 -38.28 0.83
C ALA A 104 6.75 -39.18 0.51
N SER A 105 6.51 -40.30 -0.16
CA SER A 105 7.59 -41.07 -0.79
C SER A 105 8.24 -40.26 -1.91
N ARG A 106 9.54 -40.43 -2.09
CA ARG A 106 10.31 -39.83 -3.19
C ARG A 106 9.87 -40.31 -4.58
N ASP A 107 9.18 -41.44 -4.67
CA ASP A 107 8.56 -41.93 -5.91
C ASP A 107 7.10 -41.46 -6.11
N GLY A 108 6.58 -40.60 -5.22
CA GLY A 108 5.21 -40.07 -5.26
C GLY A 108 4.19 -40.93 -4.50
N GLY A 109 2.91 -40.72 -4.79
CA GLY A 109 1.78 -41.32 -4.09
C GLY A 109 1.21 -40.42 -2.99
N ALA A 110 0.49 -41.02 -2.04
CA ALA A 110 -0.21 -40.29 -0.99
C ALA A 110 0.75 -39.63 0.02
N ALA A 111 0.51 -38.36 0.30
CA ALA A 111 1.22 -37.59 1.33
C ALA A 111 0.57 -37.75 2.72
N ARG A 112 1.39 -37.55 3.76
CA ARG A 112 0.98 -37.51 5.17
C ARG A 112 1.31 -36.15 5.77
N ARG A 113 0.33 -35.53 6.43
CA ARG A 113 0.49 -34.26 7.17
C ARG A 113 1.45 -34.46 8.36
N LEU A 114 2.32 -33.48 8.62
CA LEU A 114 3.28 -33.49 9.73
C LEU A 114 2.91 -32.49 10.83
N THR A 115 2.38 -31.33 10.45
CA THR A 115 2.01 -30.21 11.33
C THR A 115 0.56 -29.81 11.09
N SER A 116 -0.06 -29.08 12.04
CA SER A 116 -1.49 -28.71 11.94
C SER A 116 -1.83 -27.48 12.77
N HIS A 117 -1.09 -26.39 12.59
CA HIS A 117 -1.32 -25.14 13.30
C HIS A 117 -2.16 -24.14 12.48
N VAL A 118 -2.41 -22.95 13.04
CA VAL A 118 -3.17 -21.83 12.46
C VAL A 118 -2.26 -20.70 11.94
N GLY A 119 -0.96 -20.96 11.82
CA GLY A 119 0.05 -20.04 11.26
C GLY A 119 0.98 -20.81 10.33
N ASP A 120 1.63 -20.12 9.38
CA ASP A 120 2.35 -20.77 8.26
C ASP A 120 3.59 -21.56 8.74
N GLU A 121 3.84 -22.72 8.12
CA GLU A 121 4.94 -23.63 8.43
C GLU A 121 5.74 -23.93 7.15
N LEU A 122 6.92 -23.33 7.04
CA LEU A 122 7.64 -23.14 5.78
C LEU A 122 9.11 -23.59 5.88
N TYR A 123 9.78 -23.69 4.73
CA TYR A 123 11.20 -24.07 4.62
C TYR A 123 11.61 -25.33 5.42
N PRO A 124 10.94 -26.49 5.23
CA PRO A 124 11.42 -27.74 5.79
C PRO A 124 12.79 -28.13 5.23
N LYS A 125 13.65 -28.67 6.09
CA LYS A 125 14.99 -29.18 5.77
C LYS A 125 15.30 -30.45 6.56
N PHE A 126 15.51 -31.56 5.85
CA PHE A 126 15.91 -32.84 6.45
C PHE A 126 17.30 -32.74 7.09
N SER A 127 17.47 -33.39 8.25
CA SER A 127 18.79 -33.68 8.79
C SER A 127 19.59 -34.58 7.83
N PRO A 128 20.94 -34.55 7.84
CA PRO A 128 21.76 -35.39 6.96
C PRO A 128 21.55 -36.91 7.12
N ASP A 129 20.92 -37.36 8.21
CA ASP A 129 20.53 -38.76 8.46
C ASP A 129 19.04 -39.07 8.16
N GLY A 130 18.28 -38.09 7.67
CA GLY A 130 16.87 -38.19 7.27
C GLY A 130 15.86 -38.36 8.40
N LYS A 131 16.27 -38.31 9.68
CA LYS A 131 15.38 -38.59 10.82
C LYS A 131 14.61 -37.39 11.34
N TRP A 132 15.13 -36.18 11.13
CA TRP A 132 14.55 -34.93 11.62
C TRP A 132 14.30 -33.96 10.48
N ILE A 133 13.35 -33.05 10.69
CA ILE A 133 13.05 -31.93 9.82
C ILE A 133 13.16 -30.67 10.69
N ALA A 134 14.09 -29.78 10.34
CA ALA A 134 14.10 -28.42 10.85
C ALA A 134 13.24 -27.56 9.92
N PHE A 135 12.48 -26.61 10.45
CA PHE A 135 11.58 -25.77 9.67
C PHE A 135 11.30 -24.42 10.35
N THR A 136 10.70 -23.51 9.59
CA THR A 136 10.22 -22.20 10.06
C THR A 136 8.74 -22.33 10.42
N GLY A 137 8.30 -21.92 11.60
CA GLY A 137 6.89 -22.03 11.99
C GLY A 137 6.40 -20.87 12.83
N GLU A 138 5.10 -20.58 12.75
CA GLU A 138 4.45 -19.44 13.44
C GLU A 138 3.56 -19.85 14.63
N TYR A 139 3.92 -20.89 15.39
CA TYR A 139 3.08 -21.40 16.51
C TYR A 139 2.70 -20.31 17.52
N ASP A 140 3.63 -19.40 17.81
CA ASP A 140 3.46 -18.29 18.74
C ASP A 140 3.28 -16.92 18.02
N GLY A 141 2.84 -16.93 16.76
CA GLY A 141 2.65 -15.73 15.92
C GLY A 141 3.94 -14.98 15.57
N ASN A 142 5.06 -15.68 15.51
CA ASN A 142 6.37 -15.19 15.10
C ASN A 142 7.10 -16.32 14.34
N PRO A 143 7.75 -16.07 13.19
CA PRO A 143 8.53 -17.09 12.50
C PRO A 143 9.79 -17.45 13.29
N ASP A 144 9.79 -18.61 13.93
CA ASP A 144 10.93 -19.17 14.66
C ASP A 144 11.36 -20.53 14.07
N VAL A 145 12.56 -21.00 14.45
CA VAL A 145 13.08 -22.32 14.10
C VAL A 145 12.44 -23.40 14.98
N TYR A 146 11.82 -24.40 14.34
CA TYR A 146 11.27 -25.60 14.98
C TYR A 146 11.95 -26.87 14.46
N LEU A 147 11.82 -27.95 15.24
CA LEU A 147 12.33 -29.28 14.92
C LEU A 147 11.22 -30.33 15.13
N ILE A 148 10.97 -31.16 14.13
CA ILE A 148 10.04 -32.31 14.22
C ILE A 148 10.73 -33.59 13.71
N SER A 149 10.29 -34.76 14.19
CA SER A 149 10.67 -36.05 13.63
C SER A 149 10.12 -36.21 12.20
N ALA A 150 10.85 -36.86 11.31
CA ALA A 150 10.34 -37.20 9.96
C ALA A 150 9.17 -38.20 10.01
N GLU A 151 8.97 -38.91 11.12
CA GLU A 151 7.77 -39.71 11.37
C GLU A 151 6.59 -38.90 11.95
N GLY A 152 6.78 -37.61 12.22
CA GLY A 152 5.82 -36.75 12.91
C GLY A 152 5.94 -36.82 14.44
N GLY A 153 5.17 -35.98 15.14
CA GLY A 153 5.18 -35.85 16.60
C GLY A 153 4.99 -34.40 17.03
N GLU A 154 5.31 -34.11 18.30
CA GLU A 154 5.29 -32.75 18.84
C GLU A 154 6.47 -31.91 18.26
N PRO A 155 6.20 -30.74 17.64
CA PRO A 155 7.25 -29.83 17.20
C PRO A 155 7.95 -29.15 18.38
N LYS A 156 9.27 -29.05 18.33
CA LYS A 156 10.10 -28.39 19.35
C LYS A 156 10.63 -27.05 18.83
N ARG A 157 10.20 -25.94 19.44
CA ARG A 157 10.78 -24.59 19.23
C ARG A 157 12.23 -24.54 19.72
N LEU A 158 13.12 -23.91 18.95
CA LEU A 158 14.56 -23.79 19.25
C LEU A 158 15.02 -22.33 19.47
N THR A 159 14.31 -21.37 18.88
CA THR A 159 14.59 -19.92 18.92
C THR A 159 13.41 -19.13 19.46
N PHE A 160 13.69 -17.94 20.03
CA PHE A 160 12.70 -17.20 20.79
C PHE A 160 12.83 -15.66 20.66
N HIS A 161 13.41 -15.13 19.57
CA HIS A 161 13.58 -13.68 19.38
C HIS A 161 12.37 -13.11 18.61
N PRO A 162 11.92 -11.86 18.84
CA PRO A 162 10.80 -11.27 18.10
C PRO A 162 11.16 -10.82 16.67
N SER A 163 12.12 -11.51 16.05
CA SER A 163 12.54 -11.37 14.64
C SER A 163 12.12 -12.61 13.87
N ASN A 164 12.06 -12.49 12.55
CA ASN A 164 11.83 -13.64 11.68
C ASN A 164 13.11 -14.47 11.54
N ASP A 165 13.05 -15.75 11.91
CA ASP A 165 14.11 -16.74 11.68
C ASP A 165 13.69 -17.69 10.56
N ILE A 166 14.39 -17.67 9.41
CA ILE A 166 14.06 -18.53 8.27
C ILE A 166 15.10 -19.63 8.14
N VAL A 167 14.67 -20.88 8.23
CA VAL A 167 15.54 -22.07 8.09
C VAL A 167 16.08 -22.20 6.66
N LEU A 168 17.38 -22.45 6.54
CA LEU A 168 18.08 -22.62 5.27
C LEU A 168 18.58 -24.05 5.06
N GLY A 169 19.03 -24.72 6.12
CA GLY A 169 19.58 -26.08 6.03
C GLY A 169 20.21 -26.57 7.33
N TRP A 170 21.14 -27.52 7.20
CA TRP A 170 21.92 -28.09 8.30
C TRP A 170 23.42 -27.93 8.04
N THR A 171 24.24 -27.99 9.08
CA THR A 171 25.69 -28.22 8.90
C THR A 171 25.93 -29.64 8.34
N PRO A 172 26.94 -29.87 7.49
CA PRO A 172 27.17 -31.20 6.88
C PRO A 172 27.39 -32.35 7.88
N ASP A 173 27.77 -32.03 9.12
CA ASP A 173 27.94 -32.97 10.22
C ASP A 173 26.67 -33.22 11.05
N GLY A 174 25.54 -32.61 10.68
CA GLY A 174 24.23 -32.72 11.33
C GLY A 174 24.13 -32.11 12.73
N LYS A 175 25.16 -31.40 13.23
CA LYS A 175 25.17 -30.90 14.62
C LYS A 175 24.39 -29.59 14.83
N ASN A 176 24.17 -28.79 13.78
CA ASN A 176 23.47 -27.52 13.88
C ASN A 176 22.54 -27.29 12.68
N ILE A 177 21.51 -26.49 12.90
CA ILE A 177 20.58 -25.96 11.90
C ILE A 177 21.06 -24.56 11.52
N LEU A 178 21.13 -24.29 10.22
CA LEU A 178 21.42 -22.97 9.64
C LEU A 178 20.12 -22.22 9.38
N PHE A 179 20.05 -20.99 9.85
CA PHE A 179 18.95 -20.08 9.57
C PHE A 179 19.46 -18.65 9.31
N ARG A 180 18.70 -17.86 8.56
CA ARG A 180 18.88 -16.41 8.43
C ARG A 180 17.95 -15.69 9.41
N SER A 181 18.40 -14.59 10.00
CA SER A 181 17.60 -13.76 10.91
C SER A 181 18.04 -12.31 10.85
N ASP A 182 17.11 -11.37 11.06
CA ASP A 182 17.41 -9.93 11.09
C ASP A 182 17.75 -9.39 12.49
N ARG A 183 17.72 -10.26 13.52
CA ARG A 183 17.79 -9.91 14.96
C ARG A 183 18.89 -8.93 15.39
N TYR A 184 20.02 -8.90 14.68
CA TYR A 184 21.16 -8.02 14.97
C TYR A 184 21.50 -7.05 13.79
N SER A 185 20.54 -6.78 12.91
CA SER A 185 20.64 -5.74 11.88
C SER A 185 20.16 -4.40 12.43
N ALA A 186 20.84 -3.31 12.06
CA ALA A 186 20.38 -1.96 12.40
C ALA A 186 19.30 -1.51 11.40
N PRO A 187 18.26 -0.78 11.83
CA PRO A 187 17.33 -0.10 10.92
C PRO A 187 18.01 0.82 9.89
N PRO A 188 17.43 0.95 8.68
CA PRO A 188 16.28 0.21 8.15
C PRO A 188 16.64 -1.27 7.91
N VAL A 189 15.79 -2.17 8.40
CA VAL A 189 16.11 -3.60 8.45
C VAL A 189 15.89 -4.23 7.07
N ARG A 190 16.92 -4.12 6.20
CA ARG A 190 16.88 -4.60 4.81
C ARG A 190 17.81 -5.79 4.50
N PHE A 191 18.52 -6.33 5.49
CA PHE A 191 19.39 -7.50 5.33
C PHE A 191 19.35 -8.42 6.55
N THR A 192 19.58 -9.71 6.28
CA THR A 192 19.66 -10.78 7.27
C THR A 192 21.12 -11.14 7.59
N LYS A 193 21.31 -11.89 8.68
CA LYS A 193 22.57 -12.49 9.07
C LYS A 193 22.38 -14.00 9.30
N LEU A 194 23.44 -14.75 9.11
CA LEU A 194 23.44 -16.21 9.26
C LEU A 194 23.72 -16.64 10.70
N PHE A 195 22.93 -17.59 11.20
CA PHE A 195 23.02 -18.14 12.56
C PHE A 195 22.96 -19.67 12.56
N LEU A 196 23.60 -20.26 13.56
CA LEU A 196 23.53 -21.68 13.89
C LEU A 196 22.81 -21.89 15.22
N VAL A 197 21.89 -22.84 15.28
CA VAL A 197 21.28 -23.35 16.52
C VAL A 197 21.40 -24.87 16.58
N SER A 198 21.62 -25.42 17.78
CA SER A 198 21.66 -26.87 17.99
C SER A 198 20.23 -27.45 18.02
N PRO A 199 19.97 -28.66 17.48
CA PRO A 199 18.70 -29.36 17.68
C PRO A 199 18.41 -29.68 19.15
N GLN A 200 19.42 -29.67 20.03
CA GLN A 200 19.22 -29.76 21.48
C GLN A 200 18.64 -28.47 22.08
N GLY A 201 18.74 -27.33 21.38
CA GLY A 201 18.48 -25.99 21.91
C GLY A 201 19.75 -25.32 22.42
N GLY A 202 19.60 -24.14 23.00
CA GLY A 202 20.70 -23.29 23.46
C GLY A 202 20.69 -21.93 22.75
N MET A 203 21.61 -21.05 23.11
CA MET A 203 21.68 -19.72 22.51
C MET A 203 22.22 -19.78 21.06
N PRO A 204 21.52 -19.20 20.06
CA PRO A 204 21.99 -19.20 18.68
C PRO A 204 23.31 -18.44 18.48
N LYS A 205 24.19 -18.98 17.64
CA LYS A 205 25.51 -18.41 17.34
C LYS A 205 25.53 -17.83 15.93
N GLN A 206 25.84 -16.54 15.80
CA GLN A 206 26.06 -15.90 14.49
C GLN A 206 27.30 -16.49 13.79
N LEU A 207 27.26 -16.64 12.46
CA LEU A 207 28.45 -16.89 11.65
C LEU A 207 29.30 -15.62 11.50
N PRO A 208 30.63 -15.76 11.27
CA PRO A 208 31.54 -14.63 11.04
C PRO A 208 31.42 -14.11 9.59
N VAL A 209 30.21 -13.66 9.22
CA VAL A 209 29.86 -13.06 7.92
C VAL A 209 28.98 -11.82 8.21
N PRO A 210 29.18 -10.65 7.57
CA PRO A 210 28.49 -9.41 7.98
C PRO A 210 27.01 -9.36 7.60
N ARG A 211 26.70 -9.92 6.43
CA ARG A 211 25.40 -10.07 5.77
C ARG A 211 25.38 -11.48 5.16
N GLY A 212 24.21 -12.09 5.00
CA GLY A 212 24.14 -13.38 4.33
C GLY A 212 22.76 -14.00 4.42
N ASP A 213 22.26 -14.44 3.27
CA ASP A 213 20.89 -14.85 3.08
C ASP A 213 20.82 -16.30 2.53
N LEU A 214 20.24 -16.59 1.36
CA LEU A 214 20.21 -17.95 0.79
C LEU A 214 21.63 -18.55 0.68
N THR A 215 21.88 -19.65 1.40
CA THR A 215 23.22 -20.18 1.71
C THR A 215 23.28 -21.71 1.69
N SER A 216 24.38 -22.27 1.20
CA SER A 216 24.74 -23.69 1.30
C SER A 216 26.20 -23.87 1.73
N PHE A 217 26.47 -24.86 2.59
CA PHE A 217 27.83 -25.22 3.03
C PHE A 217 28.58 -26.04 1.97
N SER A 218 29.91 -25.87 1.90
CA SER A 218 30.77 -26.83 1.21
C SER A 218 30.69 -28.23 1.86
N PRO A 219 31.01 -29.32 1.14
CA PRO A 219 30.88 -30.69 1.66
C PRO A 219 31.70 -31.00 2.93
N ASP A 220 32.73 -30.21 3.22
CA ASP A 220 33.57 -30.29 4.43
C ASP A 220 33.15 -29.29 5.54
N GLY A 221 32.17 -28.42 5.27
CA GLY A 221 31.72 -27.37 6.17
C GLY A 221 32.70 -26.21 6.40
N THR A 222 33.79 -26.10 5.64
CA THR A 222 34.80 -25.04 5.82
C THR A 222 34.44 -23.73 5.14
N LYS A 223 33.59 -23.77 4.12
CA LYS A 223 33.14 -22.63 3.31
C LYS A 223 31.62 -22.61 3.18
N ILE A 224 31.10 -21.47 2.75
CA ILE A 224 29.72 -21.32 2.26
C ILE A 224 29.71 -20.78 0.84
N ALA A 225 28.72 -21.18 0.06
CA ALA A 225 28.27 -20.50 -1.15
C ALA A 225 26.93 -19.82 -0.83
N TYR A 226 26.82 -18.52 -1.08
CA TYR A 226 25.69 -17.71 -0.59
C TYR A 226 25.45 -16.44 -1.42
N ILE A 227 24.34 -15.76 -1.15
CA ILE A 227 24.08 -14.38 -1.60
C ILE A 227 23.85 -13.47 -0.38
N GLU A 228 24.23 -12.18 -0.48
CA GLU A 228 24.13 -11.22 0.64
C GLU A 228 22.72 -10.62 0.82
N THR A 229 21.89 -10.68 -0.23
CA THR A 229 20.46 -10.34 -0.22
C THR A 229 19.73 -11.18 -1.29
N SER A 230 18.42 -11.37 -1.14
CA SER A 230 17.63 -12.32 -1.94
C SER A 230 16.35 -11.71 -2.52
N GLN A 231 15.77 -12.39 -3.52
CA GLN A 231 14.61 -11.93 -4.27
C GLN A 231 13.52 -13.02 -4.41
N GLU A 232 13.60 -14.11 -3.64
CA GLU A 232 12.72 -15.28 -3.75
C GLU A 232 11.26 -15.03 -3.37
N PHE A 233 10.99 -13.94 -2.66
CA PHE A 233 9.65 -13.41 -2.36
C PHE A 233 9.34 -12.09 -3.07
N ARG A 234 10.22 -11.62 -3.97
CA ARG A 234 9.96 -10.40 -4.73
C ARG A 234 9.10 -10.71 -5.94
N THR A 235 7.96 -10.04 -6.01
CA THR A 235 7.02 -10.05 -7.13
C THR A 235 7.53 -9.21 -8.31
N TRP A 236 8.76 -9.51 -8.76
CA TRP A 236 9.49 -8.82 -9.83
C TRP A 236 10.46 -9.81 -10.52
N LYS A 237 10.07 -10.33 -11.69
CA LYS A 237 10.91 -11.25 -12.51
C LYS A 237 11.87 -10.46 -13.42
N ARG A 238 12.93 -11.11 -13.92
CA ARG A 238 13.96 -10.52 -14.82
C ARG A 238 14.53 -9.22 -14.25
N TYR A 239 14.96 -9.27 -13.00
CA TYR A 239 15.43 -8.10 -12.27
C TYR A 239 16.94 -7.86 -12.47
N HIS A 240 17.28 -6.63 -12.87
CA HIS A 240 18.66 -6.26 -13.26
C HIS A 240 19.29 -5.11 -12.44
N GLY A 241 18.57 -4.63 -11.41
CA GLY A 241 19.05 -3.57 -10.50
C GLY A 241 20.10 -4.02 -9.48
N GLY A 242 20.40 -3.16 -8.50
CA GLY A 242 21.49 -3.35 -7.53
C GLY A 242 21.45 -4.64 -6.69
N TRP A 243 20.27 -5.18 -6.37
CA TRP A 243 20.13 -6.41 -5.55
C TRP A 243 20.54 -7.69 -6.27
N ASN A 244 20.74 -7.63 -7.59
CA ASN A 244 21.25 -8.73 -8.39
C ASN A 244 22.76 -8.83 -8.10
N LEU A 245 23.11 -9.50 -7.01
CA LEU A 245 24.49 -9.75 -6.57
C LEU A 245 24.95 -11.13 -7.08
N PRO A 246 26.26 -11.31 -7.36
CA PRO A 246 26.79 -12.63 -7.67
C PRO A 246 26.67 -13.56 -6.46
N ILE A 247 26.59 -14.87 -6.71
CA ILE A 247 26.82 -15.89 -5.69
C ILE A 247 28.28 -15.78 -5.23
N ALA A 248 28.49 -15.57 -3.94
CA ALA A 248 29.80 -15.49 -3.32
C ALA A 248 30.19 -16.81 -2.65
N ILE A 249 31.50 -17.07 -2.60
CA ILE A 249 32.13 -18.11 -1.79
C ILE A 249 32.92 -17.42 -0.66
N TYR A 250 32.66 -17.83 0.58
CA TYR A 250 33.38 -17.32 1.75
C TYR A 250 33.93 -18.45 2.62
N ASP A 251 35.18 -18.32 3.03
CA ASP A 251 35.89 -19.28 3.88
C ASP A 251 35.79 -18.89 5.38
N LEU A 252 35.08 -19.71 6.13
CA LEU A 252 34.74 -19.48 7.54
C LEU A 252 35.95 -19.68 8.49
N GLN A 253 37.07 -20.19 7.99
CA GLN A 253 38.29 -20.45 8.76
C GLN A 253 39.41 -19.45 8.42
N ASN A 254 39.57 -19.13 7.14
CA ASN A 254 40.66 -18.33 6.60
C ASN A 254 40.29 -16.85 6.38
N ASN A 255 39.00 -16.49 6.49
CA ASN A 255 38.48 -15.15 6.18
C ASN A 255 38.88 -14.68 4.77
N THR A 256 38.50 -15.48 3.75
CA THR A 256 38.75 -15.18 2.33
C THR A 256 37.45 -15.24 1.53
N TYR A 257 37.32 -14.33 0.56
CA TYR A 257 36.11 -14.11 -0.24
C TYR A 257 36.44 -14.14 -1.75
N GLU A 258 35.68 -14.92 -2.53
CA GLU A 258 35.65 -14.85 -4.00
C GLU A 258 34.20 -14.86 -4.53
N GLU A 259 33.97 -14.34 -5.73
CA GLU A 259 32.65 -14.29 -6.38
C GLU A 259 32.61 -15.25 -7.57
N LEU A 260 31.44 -15.87 -7.81
CA LEU A 260 31.16 -16.50 -9.11
C LEU A 260 31.01 -15.39 -10.18
N PRO A 261 31.34 -15.67 -11.46
CA PRO A 261 31.17 -14.68 -12.52
C PRO A 261 29.70 -14.25 -12.65
N LYS A 262 29.38 -13.00 -12.27
CA LYS A 262 28.03 -12.44 -12.33
C LYS A 262 27.41 -12.65 -13.73
N SER A 263 26.26 -13.33 -13.79
CA SER A 263 25.53 -13.52 -15.04
C SER A 263 24.75 -12.25 -15.44
N LYS A 264 23.96 -12.34 -16.52
CA LYS A 264 22.99 -11.28 -16.89
C LYS A 264 21.61 -11.50 -16.25
N GLY A 265 21.31 -12.72 -15.83
CA GLY A 265 20.11 -13.04 -15.07
C GLY A 265 20.32 -12.78 -13.58
N MET A 266 19.35 -13.17 -12.79
CA MET A 266 19.35 -13.15 -11.33
C MET A 266 19.66 -14.56 -10.81
N ASP A 267 20.89 -14.77 -10.33
CA ASP A 267 21.38 -16.09 -9.91
C ASP A 267 21.05 -16.34 -8.41
N MET A 268 20.20 -17.33 -8.10
CA MET A 268 19.68 -17.57 -6.75
C MET A 268 19.76 -19.04 -6.29
N PHE A 269 19.56 -19.27 -4.99
CA PHE A 269 19.59 -20.58 -4.33
C PHE A 269 20.89 -21.38 -4.59
N PRO A 270 22.06 -20.89 -4.13
CA PRO A 270 23.30 -21.67 -4.21
C PRO A 270 23.19 -22.97 -3.41
N MET A 271 23.59 -24.08 -4.04
CA MET A 271 23.51 -25.45 -3.54
C MET A 271 24.82 -26.18 -3.85
N TRP A 272 25.70 -26.34 -2.87
CA TRP A 272 27.05 -26.88 -3.10
C TRP A 272 27.06 -28.41 -2.99
N HIS A 273 27.38 -29.10 -4.10
CA HIS A 273 27.52 -30.56 -4.13
C HIS A 273 28.84 -30.97 -4.81
N GLY A 274 29.73 -31.61 -4.05
CA GLY A 274 31.04 -32.04 -4.55
C GLY A 274 31.89 -30.87 -5.07
N ASN A 275 32.29 -30.93 -6.34
CA ASN A 275 33.08 -29.89 -7.01
C ASN A 275 32.23 -28.80 -7.71
N ALA A 276 30.90 -28.78 -7.50
CA ALA A 276 30.02 -27.85 -8.19
C ALA A 276 29.07 -27.12 -7.25
N ILE A 277 28.70 -25.89 -7.63
CA ILE A 277 27.61 -25.12 -7.04
C ILE A 277 26.46 -25.12 -8.05
N TYR A 278 25.31 -25.66 -7.65
CA TYR A 278 24.07 -25.61 -8.39
C TYR A 278 23.28 -24.38 -7.96
N PHE A 279 22.50 -23.80 -8.86
CA PHE A 279 21.71 -22.59 -8.62
C PHE A 279 20.59 -22.46 -9.67
N ILE A 280 19.63 -21.57 -9.45
CA ILE A 280 18.68 -21.17 -10.50
C ILE A 280 19.02 -19.80 -11.06
N SER A 281 18.71 -19.58 -12.34
CA SER A 281 18.94 -18.30 -13.02
C SER A 281 17.89 -18.07 -14.11
N ASP A 282 17.44 -16.82 -14.27
CA ASP A 282 16.57 -16.37 -15.36
C ASP A 282 17.36 -15.76 -16.54
N LEU A 283 18.62 -16.16 -16.72
CA LEU A 283 19.51 -15.76 -17.82
C LEU A 283 18.87 -15.86 -19.23
N ASP A 284 17.94 -16.81 -19.42
CA ASP A 284 17.17 -17.02 -20.65
C ASP A 284 15.67 -16.60 -20.52
N GLY A 285 15.34 -15.72 -19.56
CA GLY A 285 14.02 -15.12 -19.32
C GLY A 285 13.06 -15.87 -18.38
N VAL A 286 13.42 -17.10 -17.98
CA VAL A 286 12.66 -17.97 -17.06
C VAL A 286 13.65 -18.72 -16.18
N MET A 287 13.41 -18.74 -14.85
CA MET A 287 14.28 -19.42 -13.88
C MET A 287 14.44 -20.90 -14.21
N ASN A 288 15.67 -21.29 -14.51
CA ASN A 288 16.06 -22.67 -14.81
C ASN A 288 17.25 -23.09 -13.95
N LEU A 289 17.48 -24.39 -13.79
CA LEU A 289 18.59 -24.92 -13.01
C LEU A 289 19.89 -24.86 -13.83
N TYR A 290 20.95 -24.40 -13.19
CA TYR A 290 22.33 -24.35 -13.70
C TYR A 290 23.28 -25.01 -12.69
N SER A 291 24.50 -25.32 -13.14
CA SER A 291 25.63 -25.60 -12.25
C SER A 291 26.89 -24.86 -12.70
N TYR A 292 27.74 -24.51 -11.74
CA TYR A 292 29.07 -23.96 -11.92
C TYR A 292 30.09 -24.96 -11.38
N ASP A 293 31.00 -25.44 -12.23
CA ASP A 293 32.08 -26.34 -11.82
C ASP A 293 33.29 -25.52 -11.31
N LEU A 294 33.73 -25.79 -10.07
CA LEU A 294 34.76 -25.02 -9.38
C LEU A 294 36.16 -25.21 -9.98
N GLY A 295 36.40 -26.31 -10.71
CA GLY A 295 37.70 -26.61 -11.32
C GLY A 295 37.91 -25.90 -12.65
N SER A 296 36.97 -26.04 -13.57
CA SER A 296 36.98 -25.41 -14.90
C SER A 296 36.45 -23.97 -14.91
N LYS A 297 35.78 -23.55 -13.82
CA LYS A 297 35.12 -22.26 -13.65
C LYS A 297 34.12 -21.95 -14.78
N GLN A 298 33.39 -22.96 -15.23
CA GLN A 298 32.35 -22.90 -16.28
C GLN A 298 30.95 -23.14 -15.72
N SER A 299 29.96 -22.39 -16.24
CA SER A 299 28.53 -22.59 -15.97
C SER A 299 27.86 -23.45 -17.06
N LYS A 300 26.90 -24.29 -16.67
CA LYS A 300 26.12 -25.17 -17.57
C LYS A 300 24.64 -25.13 -17.21
N LYS A 301 23.76 -24.97 -18.21
CA LYS A 301 22.30 -25.10 -18.06
C LYS A 301 21.88 -26.57 -17.95
N LEU A 302 20.94 -26.89 -17.05
CA LEU A 302 20.53 -28.26 -16.71
C LEU A 302 19.04 -28.56 -17.00
N THR A 303 18.17 -27.55 -16.98
CA THR A 303 16.73 -27.63 -17.37
C THR A 303 16.42 -26.57 -18.44
N ASP A 304 15.26 -26.66 -19.11
CA ASP A 304 14.88 -25.65 -20.13
C ASP A 304 13.36 -25.33 -20.17
N TYR A 305 12.77 -25.09 -19.00
CA TYR A 305 11.38 -24.64 -18.82
C TYR A 305 11.11 -23.27 -19.46
N LYS A 306 9.88 -23.07 -19.95
CA LYS A 306 9.46 -21.90 -20.74
C LYS A 306 8.21 -21.15 -20.23
N GLU A 307 7.43 -21.75 -19.33
CA GLU A 307 6.11 -21.22 -18.94
C GLU A 307 6.04 -20.76 -17.47
N TYR A 308 6.79 -21.42 -16.59
CA TYR A 308 6.89 -21.10 -15.17
C TYR A 308 8.35 -21.15 -14.75
N ASP A 309 8.71 -20.31 -13.79
CA ASP A 309 10.00 -20.35 -13.10
C ASP A 309 10.17 -21.65 -12.29
N ILE A 310 11.39 -22.12 -12.14
CA ILE A 310 11.75 -23.01 -11.03
C ILE A 310 11.73 -22.20 -9.72
N LYS A 311 11.04 -22.69 -8.68
CA LYS A 311 10.99 -22.07 -7.35
C LYS A 311 11.52 -22.98 -6.24
N TRP A 312 12.07 -22.35 -5.21
CA TRP A 312 12.62 -22.94 -3.97
C TRP A 312 13.34 -24.29 -4.15
N PRO A 313 14.36 -24.38 -5.02
CA PRO A 313 15.13 -25.62 -5.16
C PRO A 313 15.89 -25.95 -3.87
N SER A 314 15.98 -27.24 -3.54
CA SER A 314 16.68 -27.74 -2.35
C SER A 314 17.50 -28.99 -2.66
N LEU A 315 18.72 -29.04 -2.13
CA LEU A 315 19.71 -30.09 -2.37
C LEU A 315 19.62 -31.19 -1.31
N GLY A 316 19.21 -32.38 -1.74
CA GLY A 316 19.33 -33.62 -0.98
C GLY A 316 20.65 -34.36 -1.21
N PRO A 317 20.75 -35.64 -0.81
CA PRO A 317 22.00 -36.40 -0.86
C PRO A 317 22.47 -36.76 -2.28
N ASP A 318 21.55 -36.92 -3.25
CA ASP A 318 21.85 -37.33 -4.63
C ASP A 318 20.95 -36.66 -5.70
N ALA A 319 20.10 -35.72 -5.30
CA ALA A 319 19.16 -35.00 -6.16
C ALA A 319 18.84 -33.61 -5.61
N ILE A 320 18.34 -32.74 -6.49
CA ILE A 320 17.75 -31.43 -6.14
C ILE A 320 16.25 -31.53 -6.39
N VAL A 321 15.41 -31.23 -5.39
CA VAL A 321 13.96 -31.08 -5.56
C VAL A 321 13.60 -29.62 -5.78
N TYR A 322 12.56 -29.32 -6.56
CA TYR A 322 12.08 -27.97 -6.80
C TYR A 322 10.62 -27.93 -7.26
N GLU A 323 9.98 -26.76 -7.17
CA GLU A 323 8.63 -26.52 -7.70
C GLU A 323 8.69 -25.95 -9.13
N ASN A 324 7.80 -26.42 -10.01
CA ASN A 324 7.48 -25.76 -11.28
C ASN A 324 6.01 -25.96 -11.67
N GLY A 325 5.29 -24.87 -11.98
CA GLY A 325 3.87 -24.92 -12.35
C GLY A 325 2.97 -25.51 -11.25
N GLY A 326 3.38 -25.38 -9.99
CA GLY A 326 2.75 -25.94 -8.80
C GLY A 326 3.10 -27.39 -8.49
N LEU A 327 3.90 -28.09 -9.30
CA LEU A 327 4.28 -29.50 -9.10
C LEU A 327 5.72 -29.64 -8.63
N LEU A 328 6.02 -30.69 -7.86
CA LEU A 328 7.40 -31.03 -7.47
C LEU A 328 8.08 -31.91 -8.51
N TYR A 329 9.32 -31.55 -8.82
CA TYR A 329 10.23 -32.29 -9.68
C TYR A 329 11.53 -32.58 -8.92
N GLU A 330 12.15 -33.74 -9.17
CA GLU A 330 13.56 -33.97 -8.79
C GLU A 330 14.48 -33.95 -10.01
N TYR A 331 15.65 -33.32 -9.86
CA TYR A 331 16.79 -33.44 -10.75
C TYR A 331 17.83 -34.37 -10.12
N ASN A 332 18.01 -35.56 -10.69
CA ASN A 332 18.94 -36.57 -10.19
C ASN A 332 20.38 -36.27 -10.63
N LEU A 333 21.29 -36.06 -9.68
CA LEU A 333 22.65 -35.57 -9.93
C LEU A 333 23.54 -36.58 -10.68
N ALA A 334 23.34 -37.88 -10.44
CA ALA A 334 24.12 -38.93 -11.10
C ALA A 334 23.73 -39.10 -12.58
N SER A 335 22.44 -39.07 -12.90
CA SER A 335 21.94 -39.28 -14.27
C SER A 335 21.76 -37.99 -15.07
N ASN A 336 21.83 -36.82 -14.42
CA ASN A 336 21.60 -35.50 -15.01
C ASN A 336 20.21 -35.35 -15.65
N LYS A 337 19.16 -35.91 -15.03
CA LYS A 337 17.78 -35.94 -15.53
C LYS A 337 16.77 -35.45 -14.50
N THR A 338 15.74 -34.77 -14.99
CA THR A 338 14.52 -34.44 -14.24
C THR A 338 13.49 -35.58 -14.32
N ARG A 339 12.75 -35.82 -13.23
CA ARG A 339 11.42 -36.46 -13.26
C ARG A 339 10.44 -35.72 -12.35
N GLU A 340 9.14 -35.85 -12.63
CA GLU A 340 8.06 -35.41 -11.74
C GLU A 340 7.96 -36.34 -10.52
N ILE A 341 7.54 -35.80 -9.38
CA ILE A 341 7.16 -36.58 -8.20
C ILE A 341 5.62 -36.51 -8.08
N PRO A 342 4.87 -37.56 -8.52
CA PRO A 342 3.42 -37.49 -8.60
C PRO A 342 2.77 -37.69 -7.22
N ILE A 343 2.67 -36.59 -6.46
CA ILE A 343 2.16 -36.57 -5.09
C ILE A 343 0.64 -36.31 -5.09
N VAL A 344 -0.08 -36.96 -4.17
CA VAL A 344 -1.49 -36.69 -3.89
C VAL A 344 -1.67 -36.37 -2.41
N VAL A 345 -2.23 -35.20 -2.13
CA VAL A 345 -2.64 -34.80 -0.77
C VAL A 345 -4.10 -35.22 -0.54
N HIS A 346 -4.38 -35.77 0.65
CA HIS A 346 -5.73 -36.06 1.12
C HIS A 346 -5.97 -35.27 2.41
N ALA A 347 -6.64 -34.13 2.29
CA ALA A 347 -6.94 -33.20 3.37
C ALA A 347 -8.43 -32.84 3.39
N GLU A 348 -8.87 -32.17 4.46
CA GLU A 348 -10.24 -31.63 4.60
C GLU A 348 -10.39 -30.21 4.04
N ASP A 349 -9.30 -29.61 3.52
CA ASP A 349 -9.21 -28.24 2.97
C ASP A 349 -9.96 -27.19 3.81
N ILE A 350 -9.66 -27.15 5.12
CA ILE A 350 -10.42 -26.42 6.15
C ILE A 350 -10.59 -24.93 5.78
N GLU A 351 -9.51 -24.24 5.38
CA GLU A 351 -9.54 -22.81 5.03
C GLU A 351 -10.22 -22.53 3.69
N ALA A 352 -10.50 -23.56 2.88
CA ALA A 352 -11.28 -23.46 1.65
C ALA A 352 -12.78 -23.82 1.85
N ARG A 353 -13.19 -24.12 3.09
CA ARG A 353 -14.56 -24.56 3.41
C ARG A 353 -15.51 -23.36 3.58
N ALA A 354 -16.62 -23.39 2.86
CA ALA A 354 -17.62 -22.32 2.94
C ALA A 354 -18.32 -22.23 4.31
N GLU A 355 -18.33 -21.03 4.90
CA GLU A 355 -18.86 -20.78 6.25
C GLU A 355 -19.43 -19.36 6.44
N PHE A 356 -20.07 -19.08 7.57
CA PHE A 356 -20.57 -17.75 7.91
C PHE A 356 -19.54 -16.94 8.68
N LYS A 357 -19.06 -15.83 8.12
CA LYS A 357 -18.20 -14.85 8.78
C LYS A 357 -18.94 -13.54 9.05
N ASN A 358 -18.64 -12.89 10.18
CA ASN A 358 -19.07 -11.51 10.43
C ASN A 358 -18.15 -10.57 9.65
N VAL A 359 -18.72 -9.72 8.79
CA VAL A 359 -17.95 -8.82 7.91
C VAL A 359 -17.92 -7.37 8.40
N SER A 360 -18.40 -7.07 9.62
CA SER A 360 -18.52 -5.68 10.12
C SER A 360 -17.19 -4.92 10.23
N GLN A 361 -16.06 -5.63 10.22
CA GLN A 361 -14.72 -5.03 10.23
C GLN A 361 -14.20 -4.72 8.81
N ASN A 362 -14.90 -5.16 7.77
CA ASN A 362 -14.57 -4.98 6.35
C ASN A 362 -15.43 -3.90 5.67
N VAL A 363 -16.02 -2.96 6.43
CA VAL A 363 -16.88 -1.89 5.87
C VAL A 363 -16.03 -0.83 5.16
N GLY A 364 -16.04 -0.84 3.82
CA GLY A 364 -15.35 0.14 2.98
C GLY A 364 -16.20 1.38 2.67
N GLY A 365 -17.51 1.22 2.45
CA GLY A 365 -18.44 2.32 2.15
C GLY A 365 -19.77 2.27 2.91
N PHE A 366 -20.35 3.44 3.21
CA PHE A 366 -21.64 3.56 3.90
C PHE A 366 -22.40 4.83 3.49
N ALA A 367 -23.73 4.82 3.69
CA ALA A 367 -24.59 6.00 3.56
C ALA A 367 -25.85 5.87 4.44
N LEU A 368 -26.49 6.99 4.77
CA LEU A 368 -27.70 7.06 5.59
C LEU A 368 -28.96 7.12 4.71
N SER A 369 -30.00 6.37 5.05
CA SER A 369 -31.29 6.48 4.34
C SER A 369 -31.89 7.89 4.46
N PRO A 370 -32.70 8.37 3.50
CA PRO A 370 -33.26 9.73 3.51
C PRO A 370 -34.06 10.10 4.76
N SER A 371 -34.60 9.12 5.48
CA SER A 371 -35.36 9.26 6.73
C SER A 371 -34.57 8.88 7.99
N ALA A 372 -33.27 8.57 7.85
CA ALA A 372 -32.38 8.06 8.90
C ALA A 372 -32.88 6.82 9.67
N ALA A 373 -33.83 6.06 9.11
CA ALA A 373 -34.35 4.84 9.74
C ALA A 373 -33.38 3.64 9.60
N ARG A 374 -32.52 3.66 8.57
CA ARG A 374 -31.50 2.65 8.27
C ARG A 374 -30.23 3.31 7.71
N ALA A 375 -29.08 2.68 7.92
CA ALA A 375 -27.90 2.86 7.07
C ALA A 375 -27.92 1.84 5.91
N VAL A 376 -27.28 2.17 4.79
CA VAL A 376 -26.77 1.19 3.82
C VAL A 376 -25.25 1.11 4.02
N MET A 377 -24.70 -0.09 3.91
CA MET A 377 -23.27 -0.36 4.11
C MET A 377 -22.82 -1.38 3.08
N GLU A 378 -21.65 -1.16 2.49
CA GLU A 378 -20.86 -2.22 1.89
C GLU A 378 -20.00 -2.83 3.01
N ALA A 379 -19.82 -4.15 3.00
CA ALA A 379 -18.75 -4.78 3.74
C ALA A 379 -18.31 -6.10 3.08
N ARG A 380 -17.00 -6.29 2.89
CA ARG A 380 -16.42 -7.43 2.17
C ARG A 380 -17.10 -7.63 0.80
N GLY A 381 -17.35 -6.53 0.10
CA GLY A 381 -18.02 -6.48 -1.19
C GLY A 381 -19.45 -7.02 -1.23
N ASN A 382 -20.16 -6.97 -0.11
CA ASN A 382 -21.59 -7.27 0.01
C ASN A 382 -22.34 -6.00 0.47
N ILE A 383 -23.51 -5.71 -0.10
CA ILE A 383 -24.37 -4.58 0.29
C ILE A 383 -25.41 -5.01 1.32
N PHE A 384 -25.48 -4.28 2.43
CA PHE A 384 -26.42 -4.45 3.53
C PHE A 384 -27.27 -3.20 3.73
N THR A 385 -28.44 -3.36 4.36
CA THR A 385 -29.06 -2.27 5.13
C THR A 385 -29.14 -2.64 6.60
N VAL A 386 -28.79 -1.70 7.48
CA VAL A 386 -28.71 -1.86 8.93
C VAL A 386 -29.72 -0.91 9.59
N PRO A 387 -30.57 -1.36 10.54
CA PRO A 387 -31.51 -0.49 11.24
C PRO A 387 -30.79 0.49 12.18
N ALA A 388 -31.28 1.73 12.25
CA ALA A 388 -30.78 2.70 13.23
C ALA A 388 -31.24 2.37 14.67
N GLU A 389 -32.47 1.86 14.82
CA GLU A 389 -33.10 1.63 16.12
C GLU A 389 -33.81 0.27 16.21
N HIS A 390 -34.61 -0.12 15.21
CA HIS A 390 -35.49 -1.30 15.28
C HIS A 390 -35.52 -2.12 13.96
N GLY A 391 -35.65 -3.44 14.09
CA GLY A 391 -35.69 -4.41 12.98
C GLY A 391 -34.41 -5.25 12.88
N SER A 392 -34.31 -6.09 11.84
CA SER A 392 -33.09 -6.86 11.54
C SER A 392 -32.18 -6.13 10.55
N ILE A 393 -30.95 -6.59 10.41
CA ILE A 393 -30.11 -6.35 9.22
C ILE A 393 -30.74 -7.04 8.00
N ARG A 394 -30.42 -6.57 6.79
CA ARG A 394 -30.72 -7.24 5.52
C ARG A 394 -29.49 -7.21 4.63
N THR A 395 -28.92 -8.37 4.31
CA THR A 395 -28.03 -8.52 3.15
C THR A 395 -28.88 -8.40 1.89
N LEU A 396 -28.44 -7.61 0.91
CA LEU A 396 -29.11 -7.48 -0.38
C LEU A 396 -28.45 -8.34 -1.46
N THR A 397 -27.12 -8.45 -1.43
CA THR A 397 -26.27 -9.25 -2.35
C THR A 397 -26.78 -10.68 -2.51
N THR A 398 -26.84 -11.16 -3.75
CA THR A 398 -27.31 -12.52 -4.08
C THR A 398 -26.17 -13.51 -4.31
N GLU A 399 -24.96 -13.01 -4.61
CA GLU A 399 -23.75 -13.79 -4.89
C GLU A 399 -22.66 -13.42 -3.86
N PRO A 400 -22.72 -14.00 -2.64
CA PRO A 400 -21.97 -13.50 -1.48
C PRO A 400 -20.45 -13.74 -1.52
N SER A 401 -19.88 -14.20 -2.62
CA SER A 401 -18.44 -14.52 -2.72
C SER A 401 -17.86 -14.26 -4.11
N SER A 402 -18.59 -14.58 -5.17
CA SER A 402 -18.14 -14.45 -6.57
C SER A 402 -18.25 -13.04 -7.18
N VAL A 403 -18.80 -12.06 -6.44
CA VAL A 403 -19.11 -10.71 -6.95
C VAL A 403 -18.78 -9.64 -5.90
N HIS A 404 -17.93 -8.67 -6.26
CA HIS A 404 -17.61 -7.48 -5.47
C HIS A 404 -18.60 -6.35 -5.80
N GLU A 405 -19.46 -6.03 -4.83
CA GLU A 405 -20.36 -4.87 -4.87
C GLU A 405 -19.79 -3.73 -4.02
N LEU A 406 -19.71 -2.50 -4.57
CA LEU A 406 -19.03 -1.34 -3.97
C LEU A 406 -19.90 -0.07 -3.93
N ASN A 407 -19.51 0.87 -3.07
CA ASN A 407 -20.01 2.26 -3.01
C ASN A 407 -21.55 2.41 -3.01
N PRO A 408 -22.28 1.88 -2.01
CA PRO A 408 -23.73 1.90 -2.02
C PRO A 408 -24.31 3.26 -1.65
N ALA A 409 -25.21 3.77 -2.48
CA ALA A 409 -25.93 5.04 -2.26
C ALA A 409 -27.45 4.84 -2.26
N TRP A 410 -28.15 5.47 -1.31
CA TRP A 410 -29.61 5.41 -1.19
C TRP A 410 -30.29 6.48 -2.05
N SER A 411 -31.37 6.15 -2.77
CA SER A 411 -32.13 7.15 -3.53
C SER A 411 -32.84 8.15 -2.61
N PRO A 412 -32.90 9.45 -2.97
CA PRO A 412 -33.61 10.49 -2.18
C PRO A 412 -35.10 10.22 -1.94
N ASP A 413 -35.77 9.43 -2.79
CA ASP A 413 -37.15 8.96 -2.60
C ASP A 413 -37.28 7.75 -1.65
N GLY A 414 -36.15 7.23 -1.15
CA GLY A 414 -36.06 6.15 -0.18
C GLY A 414 -36.30 4.74 -0.74
N LYS A 415 -36.55 4.56 -2.04
CA LYS A 415 -36.97 3.25 -2.60
C LYS A 415 -35.83 2.35 -3.08
N TRP A 416 -34.74 2.94 -3.58
CA TRP A 416 -33.68 2.23 -4.30
C TRP A 416 -32.31 2.37 -3.62
N ILE A 417 -31.47 1.37 -3.82
CA ILE A 417 -30.03 1.41 -3.57
C ILE A 417 -29.34 1.33 -4.94
N ALA A 418 -28.38 2.22 -5.19
CA ALA A 418 -27.44 2.12 -6.31
C ALA A 418 -26.07 1.66 -5.78
N TYR A 419 -25.32 0.93 -6.59
CA TYR A 419 -24.00 0.39 -6.25
C TYR A 419 -23.20 0.10 -7.53
N LEU A 420 -21.88 -0.04 -7.39
CA LEU A 420 -21.04 -0.68 -8.41
C LEU A 420 -21.04 -2.18 -8.19
N SER A 421 -20.92 -2.98 -9.25
CA SER A 421 -20.75 -4.43 -9.18
C SER A 421 -19.84 -4.93 -10.29
N ASP A 422 -18.91 -5.84 -9.99
CA ASP A 422 -18.02 -6.47 -10.97
C ASP A 422 -18.60 -7.73 -11.64
N LYS A 423 -19.87 -8.07 -11.32
CA LYS A 423 -20.58 -9.31 -11.71
C LYS A 423 -20.51 -9.70 -13.18
N THR A 424 -20.26 -8.73 -14.06
CA THR A 424 -20.16 -8.94 -15.51
C THR A 424 -18.72 -9.14 -16.00
N GLY A 425 -17.77 -9.34 -15.08
CA GLY A 425 -16.32 -9.35 -15.33
C GLY A 425 -15.69 -7.95 -15.26
N GLU A 426 -16.50 -6.90 -15.25
CA GLU A 426 -16.12 -5.48 -15.25
C GLU A 426 -17.05 -4.70 -14.32
N TYR A 427 -16.57 -3.61 -13.73
CA TYR A 427 -17.35 -2.75 -12.84
C TYR A 427 -18.42 -1.95 -13.59
N GLU A 428 -19.68 -2.20 -13.23
CA GLU A 428 -20.87 -1.57 -13.82
C GLU A 428 -21.78 -1.01 -12.72
N VAL A 429 -22.61 -0.02 -13.06
CA VAL A 429 -23.60 0.56 -12.16
C VAL A 429 -24.87 -0.30 -12.15
N TYR A 430 -25.31 -0.66 -10.96
CA TYR A 430 -26.54 -1.42 -10.68
C TYR A 430 -27.47 -0.62 -9.75
N ILE A 431 -28.77 -0.93 -9.81
CA ILE A 431 -29.77 -0.50 -8.82
C ILE A 431 -30.60 -1.69 -8.35
N ARG A 432 -31.18 -1.59 -7.14
CA ARG A 432 -32.18 -2.55 -6.62
C ARG A 432 -33.10 -1.92 -5.58
N PRO A 433 -34.27 -2.50 -5.26
CA PRO A 433 -35.13 -2.00 -4.17
C PRO A 433 -34.48 -2.21 -2.79
N GLN A 434 -34.62 -1.25 -1.87
CA GLN A 434 -34.02 -1.33 -0.51
C GLN A 434 -34.58 -2.45 0.38
N MET A 435 -35.73 -3.00 0.02
CA MET A 435 -36.35 -4.15 0.69
C MET A 435 -35.78 -5.50 0.20
N GLY A 436 -34.87 -5.49 -0.79
CA GLY A 436 -34.49 -6.67 -1.56
C GLY A 436 -35.40 -6.89 -2.77
N GLY A 437 -35.15 -7.97 -3.50
CA GLY A 437 -35.74 -8.24 -4.82
C GLY A 437 -34.75 -8.05 -5.96
N ASP A 438 -35.27 -8.11 -7.19
CA ASP A 438 -34.50 -8.13 -8.43
C ASP A 438 -33.61 -6.89 -8.59
N GLU A 439 -32.39 -7.10 -9.08
CA GLU A 439 -31.46 -6.05 -9.44
C GLU A 439 -31.67 -5.58 -10.90
N THR A 440 -31.11 -4.42 -11.22
CA THR A 440 -31.17 -3.85 -12.57
C THR A 440 -29.83 -3.21 -12.93
N ARG A 441 -29.11 -3.81 -13.87
CA ARG A 441 -27.94 -3.22 -14.52
C ARG A 441 -28.34 -1.94 -15.27
N ILE A 442 -27.59 -0.86 -15.07
CA ILE A 442 -27.84 0.48 -15.63
C ILE A 442 -26.81 0.85 -16.72
N THR A 443 -25.58 0.36 -16.63
CA THR A 443 -24.51 0.58 -17.60
C THR A 443 -24.04 -0.74 -18.22
N THR A 444 -23.59 -0.72 -19.48
CA THR A 444 -23.19 -1.93 -20.22
C THR A 444 -21.91 -1.72 -21.05
N ASP A 445 -21.05 -0.82 -20.57
CA ASP A 445 -19.88 -0.27 -21.23
C ASP A 445 -18.66 -0.22 -20.26
N GLY A 446 -18.62 -1.16 -19.31
CA GLY A 446 -17.45 -1.45 -18.48
C GLY A 446 -16.23 -1.92 -19.30
N GLY A 447 -15.07 -1.98 -18.63
CA GLY A 447 -13.76 -2.18 -19.27
C GLY A 447 -12.66 -1.28 -18.69
N ILE A 448 -12.99 -0.45 -17.69
CA ILE A 448 -12.07 0.28 -16.81
C ILE A 448 -12.76 0.45 -15.44
N TYR A 449 -11.98 0.52 -14.37
CA TYR A 449 -12.41 0.80 -13.00
C TYR A 449 -13.20 2.12 -12.86
N ARG A 450 -14.20 2.11 -11.97
CA ARG A 450 -15.19 3.18 -11.77
C ARG A 450 -15.38 3.52 -10.29
N TYR A 451 -15.94 4.70 -10.04
CA TYR A 451 -16.18 5.28 -8.72
C TYR A 451 -17.57 5.96 -8.66
N GLY A 452 -18.06 6.25 -7.46
CA GLY A 452 -19.50 6.55 -7.23
C GLY A 452 -20.32 5.25 -7.17
N PRO A 453 -21.65 5.26 -7.37
CA PRO A 453 -22.46 6.34 -7.95
C PRO A 453 -23.19 7.23 -6.93
N THR A 454 -23.57 8.44 -7.35
CA THR A 454 -24.36 9.40 -6.55
C THR A 454 -25.69 9.78 -7.21
N TRP A 455 -26.78 9.80 -6.45
CA TRP A 455 -28.15 10.03 -6.93
C TRP A 455 -28.50 11.49 -7.21
N SER A 456 -29.32 11.72 -8.25
CA SER A 456 -30.03 12.98 -8.43
C SER A 456 -31.21 13.13 -7.45
N PRO A 457 -31.55 14.34 -6.98
CA PRO A 457 -32.70 14.60 -6.10
C PRO A 457 -34.04 14.04 -6.60
N ASP A 458 -34.27 14.02 -7.92
CA ASP A 458 -35.48 13.42 -8.52
C ASP A 458 -35.51 11.88 -8.49
N SER A 459 -34.45 11.24 -8.01
CA SER A 459 -34.27 9.78 -7.94
C SER A 459 -34.39 9.06 -9.29
N LYS A 460 -33.97 9.72 -10.39
CA LYS A 460 -34.01 9.17 -11.76
C LYS A 460 -32.67 8.99 -12.45
N LYS A 461 -31.60 9.59 -11.92
CA LYS A 461 -30.28 9.67 -12.55
C LYS A 461 -29.18 9.39 -11.54
N LEU A 462 -28.07 8.88 -12.05
CA LEU A 462 -26.85 8.60 -11.30
C LEU A 462 -25.70 9.35 -11.95
N VAL A 463 -24.79 9.88 -11.15
CA VAL A 463 -23.48 10.43 -11.59
C VAL A 463 -22.37 9.51 -11.08
N TYR A 464 -21.35 9.26 -11.91
CA TYR A 464 -20.21 8.40 -11.60
C TYR A 464 -18.97 8.85 -12.38
N TRP A 465 -17.78 8.42 -11.97
CA TRP A 465 -16.53 8.73 -12.68
C TRP A 465 -15.65 7.49 -12.86
N ASP A 466 -14.61 7.59 -13.67
CA ASP A 466 -13.72 6.48 -14.03
C ASP A 466 -12.23 6.80 -13.89
N LYS A 467 -11.41 5.75 -13.92
CA LYS A 467 -9.94 5.80 -13.87
C LYS A 467 -9.29 6.38 -15.15
N LEU A 468 -10.09 6.78 -16.15
CA LEU A 468 -9.64 7.60 -17.29
C LEU A 468 -9.92 9.11 -17.06
N HIS A 469 -10.25 9.50 -15.82
CA HIS A 469 -10.52 10.87 -15.39
C HIS A 469 -11.74 11.51 -16.07
N GLN A 470 -12.78 10.70 -16.36
CA GLN A 470 -14.01 11.14 -17.02
C GLN A 470 -15.19 11.12 -16.05
N LEU A 471 -16.02 12.17 -16.11
CA LEU A 471 -17.27 12.28 -15.35
C LEU A 471 -18.46 11.96 -16.26
N TRP A 472 -19.38 11.13 -15.77
CA TRP A 472 -20.53 10.61 -16.51
C TRP A 472 -21.83 10.78 -15.72
N TYR A 473 -22.95 10.94 -16.42
CA TYR A 473 -24.27 10.69 -15.85
C TYR A 473 -25.06 9.68 -16.67
N VAL A 474 -25.98 8.97 -16.03
CA VAL A 474 -26.86 7.98 -16.66
C VAL A 474 -28.27 8.08 -16.09
N GLY A 475 -29.29 8.02 -16.94
CA GLY A 475 -30.70 7.92 -16.56
C GLY A 475 -31.14 6.46 -16.41
N MET A 476 -31.95 6.15 -15.40
CA MET A 476 -32.35 4.77 -15.08
C MET A 476 -33.29 4.16 -16.13
N GLU A 477 -34.09 4.99 -16.79
CA GLU A 477 -35.04 4.55 -17.82
C GLU A 477 -34.33 4.37 -19.17
N GLU A 478 -33.45 5.30 -19.56
CA GLU A 478 -32.75 5.28 -20.84
C GLU A 478 -31.49 4.41 -20.86
N LYS A 479 -30.90 4.13 -19.68
CA LYS A 479 -29.71 3.28 -19.49
C LYS A 479 -28.53 3.57 -20.42
N LYS A 480 -28.35 4.86 -20.70
CA LYS A 480 -27.34 5.35 -21.63
C LYS A 480 -26.44 6.37 -20.93
N PRO A 481 -25.17 6.02 -20.65
CA PRO A 481 -24.17 6.97 -20.20
C PRO A 481 -24.05 8.18 -21.13
N VAL A 482 -23.86 9.35 -20.52
CA VAL A 482 -23.61 10.62 -21.19
C VAL A 482 -22.38 11.26 -20.54
N PRO A 483 -21.34 11.61 -21.32
CA PRO A 483 -20.16 12.25 -20.77
C PRO A 483 -20.51 13.70 -20.35
N VAL A 484 -20.06 14.06 -19.15
CA VAL A 484 -20.15 15.41 -18.59
C VAL A 484 -18.90 16.20 -18.99
N ASP A 485 -17.72 15.68 -18.64
CA ASP A 485 -16.43 16.31 -18.85
C ASP A 485 -15.28 15.28 -18.73
N LYS A 486 -14.06 15.67 -19.15
CA LYS A 486 -12.82 14.92 -18.93
C LYS A 486 -11.72 15.86 -18.43
N SER A 487 -10.85 15.31 -17.58
CA SER A 487 -9.64 15.98 -17.10
C SER A 487 -8.38 15.50 -17.84
N GLU A 488 -7.40 16.40 -17.93
CA GLU A 488 -6.03 16.12 -18.41
C GLU A 488 -5.02 15.94 -17.26
N TYR A 489 -5.38 16.28 -16.00
CA TYR A 489 -4.43 16.49 -14.89
C TYR A 489 -4.76 15.72 -13.60
N GLY A 490 -5.59 14.67 -13.68
CA GLY A 490 -6.05 13.86 -12.55
C GLY A 490 -7.58 13.75 -12.47
N ASP A 491 -8.08 12.96 -11.51
CA ASP A 491 -9.51 12.60 -11.43
C ASP A 491 -10.48 13.78 -11.22
N ILE A 492 -11.69 13.64 -11.77
CA ILE A 492 -12.86 14.44 -11.40
C ILE A 492 -13.58 13.67 -10.30
N SER A 493 -13.16 13.89 -9.06
CA SER A 493 -13.51 13.04 -7.90
C SER A 493 -14.70 13.50 -7.06
N ASP A 494 -15.37 14.59 -7.45
CA ASP A 494 -16.62 15.03 -6.82
C ASP A 494 -17.67 15.52 -7.85
N ALA A 495 -18.96 15.32 -7.51
CA ALA A 495 -20.07 15.85 -8.29
C ALA A 495 -21.35 16.00 -7.42
N GLY A 496 -21.87 17.22 -7.34
CA GLY A 496 -23.13 17.57 -6.67
C GLY A 496 -24.24 17.89 -7.67
N TRP A 497 -25.44 17.34 -7.46
CA TRP A 497 -26.63 17.63 -8.27
C TRP A 497 -27.36 18.90 -7.81
N SER A 498 -27.98 19.64 -8.73
CA SER A 498 -28.92 20.71 -8.38
C SER A 498 -30.23 20.18 -7.79
N PRO A 499 -30.95 20.95 -6.96
CA PRO A 499 -32.21 20.51 -6.34
C PRO A 499 -33.31 20.08 -7.33
N ASP A 500 -33.31 20.66 -8.54
CA ASP A 500 -34.23 20.32 -9.64
C ASP A 500 -33.69 19.21 -10.57
N SER A 501 -32.51 18.65 -10.28
CA SER A 501 -31.84 17.60 -11.07
C SER A 501 -31.55 17.97 -12.54
N SER A 502 -31.40 19.26 -12.85
CA SER A 502 -31.11 19.78 -14.21
C SER A 502 -29.67 20.26 -14.44
N TRP A 503 -28.87 20.38 -13.36
CA TRP A 503 -27.44 20.71 -13.39
C TRP A 503 -26.59 19.76 -12.51
N LEU A 504 -25.30 19.70 -12.84
CA LEU A 504 -24.24 19.15 -12.00
C LEU A 504 -23.23 20.26 -11.67
N ALA A 505 -22.70 20.27 -10.46
CA ALA A 505 -21.50 21.02 -10.08
C ALA A 505 -20.39 20.03 -9.74
N TYR A 506 -19.15 20.30 -10.15
CA TYR A 506 -18.01 19.40 -9.95
C TYR A 506 -16.71 20.19 -9.93
N SER A 507 -15.66 19.65 -9.29
CA SER A 507 -14.32 20.22 -9.33
C SER A 507 -13.44 19.45 -10.33
N LYS A 508 -12.59 20.16 -11.08
CA LYS A 508 -11.72 19.56 -12.10
C LYS A 508 -10.28 20.06 -11.97
N PRO A 509 -9.27 19.18 -11.82
CA PRO A 509 -7.88 19.59 -11.71
C PRO A 509 -7.35 20.18 -13.02
N HIS A 510 -6.45 21.15 -12.88
CA HIS A 510 -5.74 21.78 -13.99
C HIS A 510 -4.22 21.83 -13.75
N ARG A 511 -3.44 22.13 -14.80
CA ARG A 511 -1.96 22.16 -14.90
C ARG A 511 -1.12 22.78 -13.75
N ARG A 512 -1.73 23.46 -12.77
CA ARG A 512 -1.07 24.02 -11.58
C ARG A 512 -1.25 23.16 -10.31
N GLY A 513 -1.83 21.96 -10.43
CA GLY A 513 -2.11 21.07 -9.28
C GLY A 513 -3.26 21.54 -8.39
N ALA A 514 -4.18 22.33 -8.94
CA ALA A 514 -5.34 22.89 -8.24
C ALA A 514 -6.62 22.63 -9.04
N ASN A 515 -7.76 22.62 -8.36
CA ASN A 515 -9.08 22.36 -8.95
C ASN A 515 -9.83 23.66 -9.29
N ASP A 516 -10.55 23.62 -10.41
CA ASP A 516 -11.55 24.60 -10.82
C ASP A 516 -12.97 24.07 -10.55
N VAL A 517 -13.88 24.88 -10.03
CA VAL A 517 -15.31 24.51 -9.93
C VAL A 517 -16.04 24.83 -11.25
N PHE A 518 -16.80 23.86 -11.75
CA PHE A 518 -17.62 23.94 -12.96
C PHE A 518 -19.10 23.65 -12.68
N LEU A 519 -19.98 24.17 -13.54
CA LEU A 519 -21.39 23.83 -13.64
C LEU A 519 -21.70 23.25 -15.03
N TYR A 520 -22.25 22.03 -15.09
CA TYR A 520 -22.75 21.41 -16.33
C TYR A 520 -24.28 21.44 -16.38
N SER A 521 -24.83 21.96 -17.48
CA SER A 521 -26.26 21.97 -17.77
C SER A 521 -26.66 20.71 -18.54
N LEU A 522 -27.55 19.88 -17.99
CA LEU A 522 -28.06 18.70 -18.71
C LEU A 522 -28.90 19.09 -19.94
N GLY A 523 -29.62 20.21 -19.86
CA GLY A 523 -30.47 20.71 -20.94
C GLY A 523 -29.69 21.26 -22.15
N THR A 524 -28.57 21.94 -21.92
CA THR A 524 -27.73 22.50 -23.01
C THR A 524 -26.48 21.68 -23.33
N LYS A 525 -26.13 20.71 -22.47
CA LYS A 525 -24.94 19.85 -22.55
C LYS A 525 -23.63 20.64 -22.63
N LYS A 526 -23.51 21.64 -21.75
CA LYS A 526 -22.34 22.54 -21.66
C LYS A 526 -21.88 22.69 -20.22
N SER A 527 -20.58 22.56 -20.03
CA SER A 527 -19.86 22.98 -18.82
C SER A 527 -19.51 24.46 -18.87
N THR A 528 -19.67 25.15 -17.75
CA THR A 528 -19.27 26.54 -17.54
C THR A 528 -18.43 26.62 -16.27
N LYS A 529 -17.24 27.22 -16.35
CA LYS A 529 -16.37 27.43 -15.20
C LYS A 529 -16.97 28.52 -14.29
N VAL A 530 -17.06 28.24 -12.99
CA VAL A 530 -17.61 29.15 -11.97
C VAL A 530 -16.53 29.97 -11.31
N SER A 531 -15.47 29.32 -10.84
CA SER A 531 -14.40 30.00 -10.11
C SER A 531 -13.40 30.68 -11.06
N THR A 532 -12.52 31.55 -10.53
CA THR A 532 -11.43 32.13 -11.34
C THR A 532 -10.30 31.14 -11.59
N GLY A 533 -10.19 30.10 -10.77
CA GLY A 533 -9.06 29.17 -10.76
C GLY A 533 -7.76 29.76 -10.26
N PHE A 534 -7.75 30.92 -9.60
CA PHE A 534 -6.50 31.43 -9.00
C PHE A 534 -6.08 30.60 -7.77
N TYR A 535 -7.05 29.94 -7.13
CA TYR A 535 -6.92 29.10 -5.94
C TYR A 535 -7.30 27.66 -6.28
N GLY A 536 -7.16 26.72 -5.34
CA GLY A 536 -7.85 25.44 -5.42
C GLY A 536 -9.28 25.61 -4.95
N ASP A 537 -10.25 25.15 -5.75
CA ASP A 537 -11.69 25.22 -5.48
C ASP A 537 -12.30 23.80 -5.60
N ASN A 538 -12.82 23.22 -4.51
CA ASN A 538 -13.24 21.81 -4.44
C ASN A 538 -14.54 21.58 -3.62
N ASN A 539 -15.09 20.37 -3.72
CA ASN A 539 -16.33 19.90 -3.07
C ASN A 539 -17.54 20.84 -3.26
N PRO A 540 -17.98 21.11 -4.51
CA PRO A 540 -19.08 22.01 -4.77
C PRO A 540 -20.45 21.37 -4.50
N VAL A 541 -21.27 22.02 -3.65
CA VAL A 541 -22.63 21.59 -3.30
C VAL A 541 -23.64 22.71 -3.43
N PHE A 542 -24.81 22.42 -4.00
CA PHE A 542 -25.92 23.37 -4.09
C PHE A 542 -26.62 23.52 -2.74
N ASP A 543 -27.15 24.70 -2.44
CA ASP A 543 -28.13 24.83 -1.36
C ASP A 543 -29.48 24.19 -1.78
N PRO A 544 -30.25 23.58 -0.85
CA PRO A 544 -31.53 22.95 -1.18
C PRO A 544 -32.60 23.88 -1.75
N GLY A 545 -32.46 25.20 -1.59
CA GLY A 545 -33.35 26.23 -2.14
C GLY A 545 -33.02 26.69 -3.57
N GLY A 546 -31.89 26.27 -4.16
CA GLY A 546 -31.51 26.62 -5.54
C GLY A 546 -31.12 28.08 -5.75
N LYS A 547 -30.63 28.74 -4.70
CA LYS A 547 -30.15 30.14 -4.66
C LYS A 547 -28.62 30.24 -4.75
N TYR A 548 -27.92 29.29 -4.15
CA TYR A 548 -26.47 29.35 -3.92
C TYR A 548 -25.76 28.05 -4.32
N LEU A 549 -24.50 28.19 -4.73
CA LEU A 549 -23.52 27.10 -4.78
C LEU A 549 -22.45 27.37 -3.71
N TYR A 550 -22.21 26.41 -2.83
CA TYR A 550 -21.10 26.43 -1.88
C TYR A 550 -19.94 25.57 -2.38
N PHE A 551 -18.71 25.94 -2.05
CA PHE A 551 -17.52 25.10 -2.25
C PHE A 551 -16.41 25.46 -1.25
N MET A 552 -15.45 24.56 -1.05
CA MET A 552 -14.24 24.81 -0.27
C MET A 552 -13.15 25.44 -1.14
N SER A 553 -12.35 26.34 -0.58
CA SER A 553 -11.29 27.00 -1.35
C SER A 553 -10.08 27.47 -0.55
N THR A 554 -8.89 27.31 -1.14
CA THR A 554 -7.57 27.61 -0.55
C THR A 554 -7.20 29.10 -0.61
N ARG A 555 -8.00 29.95 0.06
CA ARG A 555 -7.93 31.42 -0.07
C ARG A 555 -7.27 32.16 1.10
N TYR A 556 -6.91 31.48 2.18
CA TYR A 556 -6.33 32.09 3.37
C TYR A 556 -4.82 31.85 3.47
N PHE A 557 -4.03 32.91 3.61
CA PHE A 557 -2.57 32.85 3.55
C PHE A 557 -1.95 33.38 4.84
N TYR A 558 -1.92 32.52 5.86
CA TYR A 558 -1.33 32.83 7.17
C TYR A 558 0.05 32.14 7.33
N PRO A 559 1.16 32.82 7.04
CA PRO A 559 2.49 32.22 7.04
C PRO A 559 2.99 31.94 8.47
N SER A 560 3.13 30.66 8.79
CA SER A 560 3.66 30.17 10.07
C SER A 560 5.17 29.92 9.97
N ARG A 561 5.97 30.61 10.80
CA ARG A 561 7.44 30.49 10.80
C ARG A 561 7.89 29.17 11.42
N GLY A 562 8.66 28.38 10.66
CA GLY A 562 9.29 27.15 11.14
C GLY A 562 10.28 27.38 12.29
N ARG A 563 10.38 26.38 13.18
CA ARG A 563 11.28 26.39 14.34
C ARG A 563 12.64 25.73 14.06
N LEU A 564 12.66 24.71 13.20
CA LEU A 564 13.86 23.93 12.85
C LEU A 564 14.59 24.52 11.64
N ASP A 565 13.84 24.97 10.64
CA ASP A 565 14.34 25.66 9.45
C ASP A 565 13.51 26.95 9.27
N LEU A 566 14.14 28.04 8.84
CA LEU A 566 13.53 29.39 8.85
C LEU A 566 12.54 29.64 7.69
N ARG A 567 11.91 28.57 7.20
CA ARG A 567 10.86 28.62 6.18
C ARG A 567 9.54 29.13 6.78
N TYR A 568 8.64 29.58 5.91
CA TYR A 568 7.26 29.90 6.25
C TYR A 568 6.34 28.88 5.59
N ASN A 569 5.51 28.23 6.40
CA ASN A 569 4.56 27.21 5.97
C ASN A 569 3.13 27.75 6.10
N TYR A 570 2.23 27.29 5.25
CA TYR A 570 0.79 27.59 5.34
C TYR A 570 0.08 26.31 5.78
N TYR A 571 -0.78 26.41 6.79
CA TYR A 571 -1.42 25.24 7.42
C TYR A 571 -2.94 25.31 7.43
N ALA A 572 -3.51 26.46 7.80
CA ALA A 572 -4.95 26.73 7.75
C ALA A 572 -5.25 27.62 6.55
N THR A 573 -5.40 27.00 5.38
CA THR A 573 -5.57 27.70 4.08
C THR A 573 -7.01 27.76 3.61
N ASP A 574 -7.87 26.91 4.16
CA ASP A 574 -9.13 26.53 3.52
C ASP A 574 -10.30 27.21 4.21
N GLY A 575 -11.33 27.56 3.44
CA GLY A 575 -12.61 28.00 3.98
C GLY A 575 -13.73 27.74 2.98
N ILE A 576 -14.98 27.82 3.45
CA ILE A 576 -16.16 27.65 2.61
C ILE A 576 -16.56 29.00 2.00
N PHE A 577 -16.93 29.00 0.72
CA PHE A 577 -17.40 30.17 0.00
C PHE A 577 -18.75 29.87 -0.67
N ALA A 578 -19.57 30.90 -0.84
CA ALA A 578 -20.89 30.86 -1.45
C ALA A 578 -20.93 31.72 -2.72
N VAL A 579 -21.59 31.25 -3.78
CA VAL A 579 -21.86 31.98 -5.03
C VAL A 579 -23.36 32.14 -5.21
N THR A 580 -23.85 33.35 -5.52
CA THR A 580 -25.26 33.54 -5.89
C THR A 580 -25.51 33.06 -7.33
N LEU A 581 -26.44 32.12 -7.50
CA LEU A 581 -26.73 31.52 -8.80
C LEU A 581 -27.40 32.52 -9.76
N LYS A 582 -28.22 33.42 -9.22
CA LYS A 582 -28.76 34.58 -9.95
C LYS A 582 -27.93 35.84 -9.74
N ALA A 583 -28.10 36.79 -10.66
CA ALA A 583 -27.50 38.12 -10.57
C ALA A 583 -28.21 39.06 -9.56
N ASP A 584 -29.49 38.81 -9.27
CA ASP A 584 -30.35 39.62 -8.38
C ASP A 584 -30.60 38.99 -6.98
N GLU A 585 -30.16 37.75 -6.77
CA GLU A 585 -30.28 37.07 -5.48
C GLU A 585 -29.36 37.72 -4.42
N ALA A 586 -29.90 37.92 -3.22
CA ALA A 586 -29.18 38.62 -2.16
C ALA A 586 -28.03 37.77 -1.57
N SER A 587 -27.02 38.43 -1.02
CA SER A 587 -25.99 37.76 -0.21
C SER A 587 -26.63 37.03 0.99
N PRO A 588 -26.29 35.75 1.26
CA PRO A 588 -26.73 35.07 2.47
C PRO A 588 -26.14 35.71 3.75
N PHE A 589 -25.07 36.50 3.61
CA PHE A 589 -24.39 37.21 4.69
C PHE A 589 -24.51 38.74 4.55
N LYS A 590 -25.60 39.24 3.94
CA LYS A 590 -25.90 40.68 3.86
C LYS A 590 -25.75 41.36 5.25
N PRO A 591 -25.35 42.64 5.32
CA PRO A 591 -25.38 43.39 6.57
C PRO A 591 -26.80 43.45 7.16
N GLU A 592 -26.89 43.43 8.48
CA GLU A 592 -28.11 43.61 9.27
C GLU A 592 -27.92 44.85 10.17
N SER A 593 -29.02 45.54 10.50
CA SER A 593 -29.02 46.70 11.40
C SER A 593 -30.26 46.65 12.29
N ASP A 594 -30.07 46.84 13.59
CA ASP A 594 -31.13 46.85 14.61
C ASP A 594 -31.80 48.24 14.71
N GLU A 595 -32.18 48.81 13.56
CA GLU A 595 -32.93 50.07 13.50
C GLU A 595 -34.24 49.96 14.30
N GLU A 596 -34.55 50.95 15.14
CA GLU A 596 -35.84 50.98 15.83
C GLU A 596 -36.99 51.03 14.81
N LYS A 597 -37.89 50.05 14.89
CA LYS A 597 -39.10 50.01 14.07
C LYS A 597 -40.05 51.09 14.53
N GLY A 598 -40.00 52.24 13.85
CA GLY A 598 -40.93 53.36 14.02
C GLY A 598 -42.39 52.88 14.03
N ALA A 599 -43.17 53.42 14.97
CA ALA A 599 -44.48 52.89 15.30
C ALA A 599 -45.57 53.35 14.31
N GLU A 600 -45.74 52.64 13.20
CA GLU A 600 -46.90 52.79 12.31
C GLU A 600 -47.89 51.61 12.40
N GLU A 601 -49.16 52.01 12.45
CA GLU A 601 -50.42 51.24 12.44
C GLU A 601 -50.40 49.72 12.69
N LYS A 602 -50.72 49.36 13.95
CA LYS A 602 -51.62 48.21 14.17
C LYS A 602 -52.97 48.51 13.51
N LYS A 603 -53.47 47.61 12.68
CA LYS A 603 -54.92 47.44 12.46
C LYS A 603 -55.36 46.14 13.08
N ASP A 604 -56.46 46.21 13.84
CA ASP A 604 -57.05 45.06 14.52
C ASP A 604 -57.63 44.06 13.53
N GLU A 605 -57.61 42.77 13.88
CA GLU A 605 -58.87 42.10 14.16
C GLU A 605 -58.72 41.04 15.26
N LYS A 606 -59.84 40.54 15.78
CA LYS A 606 -59.94 40.10 17.20
C LYS A 606 -59.80 38.60 17.41
N LYS A 607 -59.46 38.25 18.66
CA LYS A 607 -59.77 36.94 19.26
C LYS A 607 -61.26 36.60 19.08
N ASP A 608 -61.56 35.31 19.12
CA ASP A 608 -62.45 34.86 20.20
C ASP A 608 -62.01 33.48 20.76
N GLU A 609 -62.26 33.25 22.04
CA GLU A 609 -61.88 32.01 22.74
C GLU A 609 -63.12 31.18 23.11
N LYS A 610 -63.05 29.85 22.99
CA LYS A 610 -63.93 28.95 23.75
C LYS A 610 -63.26 27.62 24.08
N LYS A 611 -63.42 27.20 25.35
CA LYS A 611 -62.94 25.94 25.92
C LYS A 611 -64.07 24.91 26.06
N SER A 612 -63.68 23.68 26.42
CA SER A 612 -64.48 22.46 26.63
C SER A 612 -64.91 21.73 25.34
N GLY A 613 -64.86 20.39 25.29
CA GLY A 613 -64.33 19.46 26.30
C GLY A 613 -64.48 17.98 25.92
N GLU A 614 -63.92 17.10 26.76
CA GLU A 614 -63.97 15.63 26.67
C GLU A 614 -63.29 14.97 25.44
N ALA A 615 -63.19 13.64 25.48
CA ALA A 615 -62.34 12.85 24.59
C ALA A 615 -63.03 11.58 24.11
N LYS A 616 -62.73 11.16 22.87
CA LYS A 616 -62.78 9.75 22.43
C LYS A 616 -62.01 9.49 21.12
N SER A 617 -61.57 8.24 21.02
CA SER A 617 -60.97 7.55 19.87
C SER A 617 -61.49 7.92 18.47
N GLY A 618 -60.57 8.07 17.50
CA GLY A 618 -60.87 8.15 16.07
C GLY A 618 -59.61 8.04 15.21
N GLU A 619 -59.66 7.22 14.16
CA GLU A 619 -58.57 6.84 13.26
C GLU A 619 -57.77 8.01 12.66
N GLN A 620 -56.42 7.94 12.69
CA GLN A 620 -55.60 8.80 11.83
C GLN A 620 -55.62 8.26 10.39
N LYS A 621 -56.39 8.92 9.51
CA LYS A 621 -56.10 8.87 8.07
C LYS A 621 -54.85 9.68 7.78
N SER A 622 -53.90 9.06 7.09
CA SER A 622 -52.73 9.74 6.53
C SER A 622 -53.13 10.54 5.28
N GLU A 623 -53.28 11.86 5.41
CA GLU A 623 -53.31 12.73 4.24
C GLU A 623 -51.89 12.90 3.69
N GLU A 624 -51.65 12.37 2.48
CA GLU A 624 -50.41 12.62 1.74
C GLU A 624 -50.33 14.11 1.36
N LYS A 625 -49.47 14.86 2.07
CA LYS A 625 -48.94 16.11 1.51
C LYS A 625 -48.10 15.77 0.28
N LYS A 626 -48.67 15.93 -0.90
CA LYS A 626 -47.90 15.97 -2.15
C LYS A 626 -46.83 17.06 -2.02
N GLU A 627 -45.56 16.69 -2.22
CA GLU A 627 -44.48 17.67 -2.38
C GLU A 627 -44.84 18.60 -3.55
N GLU A 628 -44.70 19.92 -3.36
CA GLU A 628 -44.81 20.85 -4.48
C GLU A 628 -43.65 20.59 -5.47
N PRO A 629 -43.90 20.62 -6.80
CA PRO A 629 -42.84 20.39 -7.76
C PRO A 629 -41.76 21.48 -7.63
N VAL A 630 -40.51 21.05 -7.43
CA VAL A 630 -39.35 21.95 -7.36
C VAL A 630 -39.33 22.82 -8.61
N LYS A 631 -39.33 24.14 -8.42
CA LYS A 631 -39.27 25.09 -9.53
C LYS A 631 -37.90 24.96 -10.21
N PRO A 632 -37.82 24.89 -11.55
CA PRO A 632 -36.55 24.79 -12.26
C PRO A 632 -35.59 25.90 -11.84
N ILE A 633 -34.33 25.56 -11.53
CA ILE A 633 -33.37 26.57 -11.09
C ILE A 633 -32.91 27.41 -12.28
N GLN A 634 -32.86 28.72 -12.07
CA GLN A 634 -32.28 29.68 -13.00
C GLN A 634 -30.88 30.03 -12.51
N ILE A 635 -29.87 29.72 -13.32
CA ILE A 635 -28.49 30.13 -13.08
C ILE A 635 -28.12 31.17 -14.14
N ASP A 636 -27.86 32.40 -13.70
CA ASP A 636 -27.36 33.47 -14.56
C ASP A 636 -25.85 33.30 -14.66
N LEU A 637 -25.35 32.71 -15.74
CA LEU A 637 -23.92 32.37 -15.88
C LEU A 637 -23.02 33.60 -16.09
N GLU A 638 -23.55 34.73 -16.55
CA GLU A 638 -22.76 35.92 -16.84
C GLU A 638 -22.19 36.56 -15.57
N GLY A 639 -20.86 36.61 -15.47
CA GLY A 639 -20.17 37.16 -14.30
C GLY A 639 -20.32 36.35 -13.01
N ILE A 640 -20.78 35.09 -13.08
CA ILE A 640 -21.08 34.26 -11.89
C ILE A 640 -19.92 34.17 -10.89
N GLY A 641 -18.68 34.04 -11.36
CA GLY A 641 -17.47 34.00 -10.52
C GLY A 641 -17.16 35.30 -9.75
N ASN A 642 -17.81 36.42 -10.08
CA ASN A 642 -17.70 37.68 -9.35
C ASN A 642 -18.67 37.75 -8.15
N ARG A 643 -19.61 36.80 -8.01
CA ARG A 643 -20.64 36.78 -6.96
C ARG A 643 -20.24 35.92 -5.75
N LEU A 644 -18.94 35.73 -5.56
CA LEU A 644 -18.35 34.86 -4.54
C LEU A 644 -18.20 35.60 -3.20
N LEU A 645 -18.62 34.95 -2.12
CA LEU A 645 -18.63 35.49 -0.75
C LEU A 645 -18.08 34.45 0.24
N PRO A 646 -17.27 34.80 1.24
CA PRO A 646 -16.85 33.86 2.28
C PRO A 646 -18.01 33.52 3.21
N VAL A 647 -18.11 32.26 3.63
CA VAL A 647 -18.87 31.86 4.83
C VAL A 647 -18.05 32.27 6.06
N PRO A 648 -18.65 32.91 7.09
CA PRO A 648 -17.90 33.45 8.24
C PRO A 648 -17.52 32.36 9.28
N ILE A 649 -16.79 31.33 8.81
CA ILE A 649 -16.12 30.33 9.65
C ILE A 649 -14.65 30.70 9.87
N LYS A 650 -13.95 29.98 10.77
CA LYS A 650 -12.48 30.04 10.85
C LYS A 650 -11.86 29.27 9.67
N PRO A 651 -10.78 29.79 9.08
CA PRO A 651 -9.99 29.00 8.13
C PRO A 651 -9.28 27.83 8.80
N GLY A 652 -9.16 26.70 8.09
CA GLY A 652 -8.64 25.44 8.62
C GLY A 652 -8.05 24.54 7.53
N ILE A 653 -8.09 23.23 7.78
CA ILE A 653 -7.90 22.17 6.78
C ILE A 653 -9.22 21.45 6.69
N LEU A 654 -9.92 21.56 5.56
CA LEU A 654 -11.36 21.26 5.51
C LEU A 654 -11.71 20.19 4.45
N GLY A 655 -12.74 19.39 4.73
CA GLY A 655 -13.29 18.39 3.80
C GLY A 655 -14.78 18.10 4.06
N GLY A 656 -15.38 17.18 3.30
CA GLY A 656 -16.74 16.68 3.58
C GLY A 656 -17.86 17.73 3.52
N LEU A 657 -17.80 18.70 2.59
CA LEU A 657 -18.79 19.78 2.54
C LEU A 657 -20.18 19.25 2.17
N ALA A 658 -21.17 19.46 3.04
CA ALA A 658 -22.57 19.16 2.79
C ALA A 658 -23.49 20.35 3.13
N ALA A 659 -24.43 20.66 2.23
CA ALA A 659 -25.48 21.65 2.46
C ALA A 659 -26.80 20.97 2.83
N ARG A 660 -27.53 21.57 3.78
CA ARG A 660 -28.91 21.21 4.16
C ARG A 660 -29.71 22.49 4.38
N LYS A 661 -31.00 22.39 4.68
CA LYS A 661 -31.83 23.59 4.86
C LYS A 661 -31.31 24.43 6.04
N ASP A 662 -30.96 25.69 5.77
CA ASP A 662 -30.47 26.67 6.73
C ASP A 662 -29.18 26.24 7.48
N LYS A 663 -28.43 25.25 6.96
CA LYS A 663 -27.25 24.65 7.58
C LYS A 663 -26.16 24.29 6.56
N LEU A 664 -24.90 24.43 6.97
CA LEU A 664 -23.75 23.76 6.35
C LEU A 664 -23.12 22.79 7.34
N PHE A 665 -22.59 21.68 6.83
CA PHE A 665 -21.81 20.69 7.56
C PHE A 665 -20.47 20.48 6.85
N TYR A 666 -19.41 20.25 7.62
CA TYR A 666 -18.07 20.00 7.09
C TYR A 666 -17.16 19.35 8.15
N LEU A 667 -16.09 18.69 7.69
CA LEU A 667 -15.03 18.17 8.52
C LEU A 667 -13.87 19.18 8.62
N GLU A 668 -13.35 19.41 9.82
CA GLU A 668 -12.01 19.96 10.05
C GLU A 668 -11.04 18.81 10.39
N THR A 669 -9.89 18.76 9.72
CA THR A 669 -8.78 17.85 10.04
C THR A 669 -7.71 18.59 10.85
N PRO A 670 -7.52 18.32 12.15
CA PRO A 670 -6.50 18.97 12.97
C PRO A 670 -5.10 18.81 12.39
N GLN A 671 -4.23 19.81 12.56
CA GLN A 671 -2.86 19.77 12.04
C GLN A 671 -2.07 18.54 12.53
N GLN A 672 -2.34 18.08 13.75
CA GLN A 672 -1.75 16.90 14.37
C GLN A 672 -2.22 15.59 13.70
N ALA A 673 -3.46 15.53 13.19
CA ALA A 673 -3.98 14.35 12.50
C ALA A 673 -3.24 14.06 11.18
N ARG A 674 -2.61 15.07 10.57
CA ARG A 674 -1.77 14.92 9.37
C ARG A 674 -0.35 14.42 9.66
N GLN A 675 -0.05 14.00 10.89
CA GLN A 675 1.20 13.32 11.24
C GLN A 675 1.09 11.83 10.92
N LEU A 676 1.63 11.42 9.76
CA LEU A 676 1.78 10.02 9.41
C LEU A 676 2.99 9.43 10.17
N ILE A 677 2.75 8.80 11.30
CA ILE A 677 3.76 8.12 12.12
C ILE A 677 3.81 6.63 11.72
N PRO A 678 4.91 6.13 11.12
CA PRO A 678 4.99 4.74 10.69
C PRO A 678 4.76 3.76 11.85
N GLY A 679 4.00 2.68 11.57
CA GLY A 679 3.62 1.67 12.56
C GLY A 679 2.55 2.09 13.58
N THR A 680 2.08 3.35 13.56
CA THR A 680 0.96 3.81 14.40
C THR A 680 -0.34 3.77 13.60
N PRO A 681 -1.39 3.04 14.03
CA PRO A 681 -2.69 3.08 13.37
C PRO A 681 -3.25 4.52 13.37
N PRO A 682 -3.79 5.02 12.24
CA PRO A 682 -4.50 6.29 12.21
C PRO A 682 -5.56 6.34 13.32
N GLN A 683 -5.62 7.45 14.04
CA GLN A 683 -6.63 7.67 15.07
C GLN A 683 -7.77 8.51 14.48
N PRO A 684 -9.05 8.17 14.77
CA PRO A 684 -10.18 8.99 14.35
C PRO A 684 -10.05 10.36 15.02
N THR A 685 -9.83 11.39 14.21
CA THR A 685 -9.37 12.72 14.65
C THR A 685 -9.97 13.89 13.86
N ASN A 686 -10.84 13.61 12.88
CA ASN A 686 -11.62 14.66 12.21
C ASN A 686 -12.72 15.18 13.16
N VAL A 687 -13.06 16.45 12.98
CA VAL A 687 -14.10 17.15 13.75
C VAL A 687 -15.24 17.53 12.81
N LEU A 688 -16.46 17.08 13.08
CA LEU A 688 -17.65 17.44 12.31
C LEU A 688 -18.25 18.73 12.85
N HIS A 689 -18.36 19.74 12.00
CA HIS A 689 -18.95 21.04 12.29
C HIS A 689 -20.36 21.17 11.72
N LEU A 690 -21.16 22.04 12.35
CA LEU A 690 -22.44 22.51 11.87
C LEU A 690 -22.46 24.04 11.96
N PHE A 691 -22.49 24.70 10.81
CA PHE A 691 -22.67 26.15 10.70
C PHE A 691 -24.14 26.51 10.45
N ASP A 692 -24.73 27.27 11.36
CA ASP A 692 -26.11 27.78 11.28
C ASP A 692 -26.15 29.01 10.37
N MET A 693 -26.75 28.88 9.19
CA MET A 693 -26.76 29.95 8.17
C MET A 693 -27.56 31.18 8.59
N VAL A 694 -28.52 31.04 9.51
CA VAL A 694 -29.39 32.14 9.96
C VAL A 694 -28.74 32.91 11.10
N LYS A 695 -28.17 32.20 12.09
CA LYS A 695 -27.47 32.82 13.23
C LYS A 695 -26.03 33.20 12.92
N ARG A 696 -25.46 32.66 11.84
CA ARG A 696 -24.06 32.80 11.41
C ARG A 696 -23.09 32.26 12.46
N GLU A 697 -23.48 31.18 13.15
CA GLU A 697 -22.72 30.53 14.23
C GLU A 697 -22.11 29.22 13.73
N ASP A 698 -20.78 29.07 13.87
CA ASP A 698 -20.09 27.78 13.76
C ASP A 698 -20.09 27.02 15.09
N LYS A 699 -20.35 25.71 15.07
CA LYS A 699 -20.40 24.84 16.24
C LYS A 699 -19.91 23.43 15.89
N VAL A 700 -18.98 22.91 16.69
CA VAL A 700 -18.63 21.47 16.70
C VAL A 700 -19.89 20.65 17.02
N LEU A 701 -20.21 19.71 16.15
CA LEU A 701 -21.24 18.70 16.35
C LEU A 701 -20.65 17.44 16.99
N LEU A 702 -19.53 16.94 16.47
CA LEU A 702 -18.87 15.72 16.95
C LEU A 702 -17.34 15.83 16.72
N ASP A 703 -16.56 15.18 17.56
CA ASP A 703 -15.08 15.20 17.57
C ASP A 703 -14.57 13.75 17.69
N GLY A 704 -13.40 13.47 17.15
CA GLY A 704 -12.78 12.14 17.15
C GLY A 704 -13.46 11.13 16.22
N ILE A 705 -13.77 11.52 14.98
CA ILE A 705 -14.32 10.64 13.94
C ILE A 705 -13.35 10.42 12.78
N ASP A 706 -13.63 9.41 11.95
CA ASP A 706 -13.01 9.23 10.64
C ASP A 706 -13.78 10.00 9.56
N ASP A 707 -15.10 9.76 9.46
CA ASP A 707 -15.94 10.12 8.31
C ASP A 707 -17.45 10.13 8.69
N ASP A 708 -18.31 10.80 7.90
CA ASP A 708 -19.76 10.94 8.18
C ASP A 708 -20.69 11.01 6.94
N ASP A 709 -21.99 10.78 7.14
CA ASP A 709 -23.06 11.06 6.17
C ASP A 709 -24.37 11.54 6.86
N LEU A 710 -25.21 12.26 6.14
CA LEU A 710 -26.33 13.05 6.67
C LEU A 710 -27.65 12.77 5.96
N ASP A 711 -28.75 12.66 6.71
CA ASP A 711 -30.10 12.45 6.16
C ASP A 711 -30.58 13.60 5.24
N LYS A 712 -31.73 13.43 4.56
CA LYS A 712 -32.29 14.42 3.61
C LYS A 712 -32.46 15.82 4.23
N GLU A 713 -32.70 15.91 5.54
CA GLU A 713 -33.01 17.16 6.24
C GLU A 713 -31.83 17.72 7.09
N GLY A 714 -30.78 16.95 7.34
CA GLY A 714 -29.68 17.36 8.24
C GLY A 714 -30.11 17.40 9.72
N LYS A 715 -30.92 16.41 10.12
CA LYS A 715 -31.38 16.14 11.49
C LYS A 715 -30.65 14.97 12.15
N LYS A 716 -30.20 13.97 11.40
CA LYS A 716 -29.36 12.87 11.90
C LYS A 716 -28.09 12.73 11.06
N ALA A 717 -27.01 12.39 11.75
CA ALA A 717 -25.72 12.05 11.16
C ALA A 717 -25.38 10.58 11.45
N LEU A 718 -24.86 9.89 10.45
CA LEU A 718 -24.18 8.59 10.55
C LEU A 718 -22.69 8.89 10.61
N TYR A 719 -21.97 8.37 11.60
CA TYR A 719 -20.53 8.59 11.76
C TYR A 719 -19.77 7.27 11.90
N LYS A 720 -18.49 7.30 11.51
CA LYS A 720 -17.49 6.27 11.78
C LYS A 720 -16.43 6.79 12.76
N ALA A 721 -16.05 5.99 13.75
CA ALA A 721 -14.92 6.25 14.64
C ALA A 721 -14.18 4.94 14.94
N GLY A 722 -13.14 4.64 14.16
CA GLY A 722 -12.46 3.34 14.17
C GLY A 722 -13.44 2.21 13.85
N PRO A 723 -13.59 1.20 14.73
CA PRO A 723 -14.54 0.09 14.53
C PRO A 723 -15.99 0.42 14.95
N VAL A 724 -16.30 1.67 15.32
CA VAL A 724 -17.63 2.09 15.77
C VAL A 724 -18.36 2.86 14.68
N TYR A 725 -19.56 2.39 14.33
CA TYR A 725 -20.52 3.13 13.52
C TYR A 725 -21.75 3.49 14.37
N GLY A 726 -22.28 4.71 14.23
CA GLY A 726 -23.46 5.17 14.99
C GLY A 726 -24.28 6.19 14.24
N SER A 727 -25.59 6.27 14.51
CA SER A 727 -26.50 7.27 13.95
C SER A 727 -27.18 8.09 15.05
N LEU A 728 -26.90 9.39 15.10
CA LEU A 728 -27.28 10.29 16.18
C LEU A 728 -27.94 11.59 15.68
N GLU A 729 -28.60 12.31 16.58
CA GLU A 729 -29.22 13.62 16.29
C GLU A 729 -28.14 14.69 16.05
N ALA A 730 -28.19 15.35 14.90
CA ALA A 730 -27.30 16.41 14.43
C ALA A 730 -27.56 17.75 15.16
N THR A 731 -27.42 17.74 16.49
CA THR A 731 -27.58 18.88 17.40
C THR A 731 -26.29 19.11 18.20
N PRO A 732 -25.54 20.20 17.90
CA PRO A 732 -24.33 20.57 18.64
C PRO A 732 -24.53 20.65 20.15
N GLY A 733 -23.52 20.21 20.90
CA GLY A 733 -23.55 20.16 22.37
C GLY A 733 -24.42 19.05 22.98
N LYS A 734 -25.01 18.16 22.18
CA LYS A 734 -25.72 16.95 22.66
C LYS A 734 -25.02 15.65 22.26
N ALA A 735 -24.54 15.55 21.04
CA ALA A 735 -23.91 14.36 20.47
C ALA A 735 -22.56 14.02 21.11
N LYS A 736 -22.26 12.72 21.21
CA LYS A 736 -20.99 12.16 21.70
C LYS A 736 -20.61 10.88 20.93
N LEU A 737 -19.32 10.55 20.91
CA LEU A 737 -18.86 9.26 20.41
C LEU A 737 -19.49 8.11 21.20
N GLY A 738 -20.04 7.13 20.48
CA GLY A 738 -20.79 6.00 21.03
C GLY A 738 -22.30 6.22 21.11
N ASP A 739 -22.81 7.46 21.02
CA ASP A 739 -24.26 7.70 20.91
C ASP A 739 -24.79 7.09 19.60
N GLY A 740 -25.96 6.47 19.66
CA GLY A 740 -26.62 5.90 18.48
C GLY A 740 -25.88 4.72 17.83
N LYS A 741 -24.95 4.07 18.53
CA LYS A 741 -24.14 2.95 18.00
C LYS A 741 -25.01 1.87 17.35
N LEU A 742 -24.70 1.56 16.09
CA LEU A 742 -25.39 0.52 15.32
C LEU A 742 -24.98 -0.88 15.79
N ASN A 743 -25.93 -1.82 15.82
CA ASN A 743 -25.64 -3.23 16.07
C ASN A 743 -25.25 -3.93 14.76
N LEU A 744 -23.97 -4.30 14.64
CA LEU A 744 -23.42 -4.95 13.44
C LEU A 744 -23.14 -6.46 13.61
N ALA A 745 -23.54 -7.06 14.75
CA ALA A 745 -23.29 -8.48 15.03
C ALA A 745 -23.98 -9.43 14.03
N GLU A 746 -25.09 -8.99 13.44
CA GLU A 746 -25.86 -9.72 12.42
C GLU A 746 -25.35 -9.49 10.98
N MET A 747 -24.24 -8.75 10.77
CA MET A 747 -23.60 -8.61 9.44
C MET A 747 -22.85 -9.90 9.05
N GLN A 748 -23.60 -10.98 8.86
CA GLN A 748 -23.12 -12.32 8.57
C GLN A 748 -23.24 -12.60 7.07
N VAL A 749 -22.17 -13.09 6.46
CA VAL A 749 -22.14 -13.53 5.06
C VAL A 749 -21.68 -14.98 5.03
N LYS A 750 -22.36 -15.84 4.25
CA LYS A 750 -21.79 -17.13 3.91
C LYS A 750 -20.73 -16.93 2.83
N ILE A 751 -19.46 -16.93 3.22
CA ILE A 751 -18.33 -16.89 2.32
C ILE A 751 -18.06 -18.30 1.82
N ASP A 752 -17.88 -18.46 0.50
CA ASP A 752 -17.23 -19.60 -0.12
C ASP A 752 -15.84 -19.16 -0.57
N PRO A 753 -14.75 -19.58 0.11
CA PRO A 753 -13.41 -19.08 -0.18
C PRO A 753 -12.95 -19.38 -1.61
N ARG A 754 -13.37 -20.49 -2.24
CA ARG A 754 -12.92 -20.81 -3.60
C ARG A 754 -13.56 -19.89 -4.66
N GLU A 755 -14.82 -19.50 -4.46
CA GLU A 755 -15.47 -18.48 -5.27
C GLU A 755 -14.88 -17.08 -5.02
N GLU A 756 -14.59 -16.76 -3.75
CA GLU A 756 -14.00 -15.47 -3.37
C GLU A 756 -12.58 -15.30 -3.90
N TRP A 757 -11.72 -16.32 -3.78
CA TRP A 757 -10.34 -16.31 -4.30
C TRP A 757 -10.29 -16.21 -5.83
N ARG A 758 -11.27 -16.80 -6.53
CA ARG A 758 -11.43 -16.64 -7.99
C ARG A 758 -11.78 -15.19 -8.34
N GLN A 759 -12.72 -14.57 -7.61
CA GLN A 759 -13.08 -13.16 -7.81
C GLN A 759 -11.87 -12.24 -7.52
N VAL A 760 -11.20 -12.43 -6.38
CA VAL A 760 -10.04 -11.63 -5.94
C VAL A 760 -8.86 -11.73 -6.91
N PHE A 761 -8.60 -12.91 -7.51
CA PHE A 761 -7.58 -13.05 -8.55
C PHE A 761 -7.92 -12.23 -9.80
N HIS A 762 -9.16 -12.30 -10.29
CA HIS A 762 -9.59 -11.53 -11.46
C HIS A 762 -9.67 -10.03 -11.17
N GLU A 763 -9.96 -9.64 -9.93
CA GLU A 763 -9.87 -8.25 -9.49
C GLU A 763 -8.44 -7.72 -9.51
N ALA A 764 -7.47 -8.44 -8.93
CA ALA A 764 -6.06 -8.09 -9.02
C ALA A 764 -5.59 -7.96 -10.49
N TRP A 765 -6.03 -8.88 -11.37
CA TRP A 765 -5.72 -8.82 -12.81
C TRP A 765 -6.28 -7.55 -13.50
N ARG A 766 -7.47 -7.07 -13.09
CA ARG A 766 -8.04 -5.80 -13.59
C ARG A 766 -7.37 -4.57 -12.97
N ILE A 767 -6.99 -4.61 -11.70
CA ILE A 767 -6.32 -3.47 -11.04
C ILE A 767 -4.98 -3.17 -11.74
N GLU A 768 -4.17 -4.19 -12.04
CA GLU A 768 -2.96 -3.96 -12.86
C GLU A 768 -3.34 -3.39 -14.23
N ARG A 769 -4.28 -4.00 -14.96
CA ARG A 769 -4.72 -3.54 -16.30
C ARG A 769 -5.15 -2.07 -16.33
N ASP A 770 -5.82 -1.59 -15.28
CA ASP A 770 -6.47 -0.26 -15.25
C ASP A 770 -5.60 0.84 -14.60
N PHE A 771 -4.61 0.46 -13.79
CA PHE A 771 -3.78 1.38 -13.00
C PHE A 771 -2.28 1.34 -13.35
N TYR A 772 -1.78 0.30 -14.04
CA TYR A 772 -0.36 0.19 -14.42
C TYR A 772 0.07 1.31 -15.39
N TRP A 773 1.31 1.78 -15.23
CA TRP A 773 1.83 3.00 -15.86
C TRP A 773 1.97 2.94 -17.39
N ASP A 774 2.21 1.75 -17.97
CA ASP A 774 2.28 1.52 -19.40
C ASP A 774 1.04 0.74 -19.90
N PRO A 775 0.13 1.37 -20.67
CA PRO A 775 -1.04 0.70 -21.24
C PRO A 775 -0.73 -0.47 -22.19
N ALA A 776 0.52 -0.65 -22.62
CA ALA A 776 0.97 -1.84 -23.36
C ALA A 776 1.42 -2.99 -22.44
N MET A 777 1.31 -2.86 -21.11
CA MET A 777 1.70 -3.84 -20.09
C MET A 777 3.14 -4.33 -20.27
N THR A 778 4.07 -3.42 -20.56
CA THR A 778 5.49 -3.68 -20.91
C THR A 778 5.67 -4.63 -22.11
N GLY A 779 4.67 -4.72 -22.99
CA GLY A 779 4.65 -5.58 -24.17
C GLY A 779 4.12 -7.00 -23.92
N HIS A 780 3.59 -7.29 -22.72
CA HIS A 780 3.07 -8.61 -22.38
C HIS A 780 1.60 -8.80 -22.81
N ASP A 781 1.26 -10.00 -23.30
CA ASP A 781 -0.14 -10.42 -23.48
C ASP A 781 -0.78 -10.68 -22.11
N TRP A 782 -1.27 -9.60 -21.49
CA TRP A 782 -1.82 -9.62 -20.13
C TRP A 782 -3.02 -10.57 -19.98
N LYS A 783 -3.83 -10.74 -21.04
CA LYS A 783 -4.94 -11.71 -21.04
C LYS A 783 -4.41 -13.14 -20.97
N LYS A 784 -3.43 -13.50 -21.80
CA LYS A 784 -2.83 -14.83 -21.80
C LYS A 784 -2.05 -15.13 -20.51
N LEU A 785 -1.47 -14.12 -19.86
CA LEU A 785 -0.87 -14.26 -18.53
C LEU A 785 -1.93 -14.54 -17.45
N GLY A 786 -3.04 -13.77 -17.46
CA GLY A 786 -4.18 -14.03 -16.58
C GLY A 786 -4.74 -15.44 -16.76
N GLU A 787 -4.93 -15.89 -18.01
CA GLU A 787 -5.37 -17.24 -18.35
C GLU A 787 -4.39 -18.34 -17.87
N ARG A 788 -3.07 -18.10 -17.98
CA ARG A 788 -2.05 -19.04 -17.49
C ARG A 788 -2.18 -19.27 -15.99
N TYR A 789 -2.17 -18.19 -15.21
CA TYR A 789 -2.19 -18.29 -13.75
C TYR A 789 -3.58 -18.67 -13.20
N ALA A 790 -4.67 -18.26 -13.86
CA ALA A 790 -6.03 -18.71 -13.51
C ALA A 790 -6.19 -20.24 -13.55
N ALA A 791 -5.44 -20.95 -14.40
CA ALA A 791 -5.47 -22.42 -14.47
C ALA A 791 -4.98 -23.12 -13.18
N LEU A 792 -4.35 -22.39 -12.25
CA LEU A 792 -3.95 -22.89 -10.94
C LEU A 792 -4.98 -22.62 -9.84
N LEU A 793 -5.98 -21.76 -10.06
CA LEU A 793 -7.02 -21.42 -9.05
C LEU A 793 -7.77 -22.62 -8.46
N PRO A 794 -8.12 -23.70 -9.22
CA PRO A 794 -8.78 -24.88 -8.64
C PRO A 794 -7.97 -25.59 -7.53
N TRP A 795 -6.67 -25.31 -7.45
CA TRP A 795 -5.73 -25.92 -6.50
C TRP A 795 -5.39 -25.02 -5.31
N VAL A 796 -5.88 -23.78 -5.29
CA VAL A 796 -5.77 -22.87 -4.15
C VAL A 796 -6.64 -23.41 -3.02
N VAL A 797 -6.02 -23.68 -1.87
CA VAL A 797 -6.69 -24.22 -0.66
C VAL A 797 -6.42 -23.39 0.58
N HIS A 798 -5.43 -22.50 0.53
CA HIS A 798 -5.10 -21.55 1.60
C HIS A 798 -4.94 -20.13 1.05
N ARG A 799 -5.27 -19.11 1.85
CA ARG A 799 -5.21 -17.71 1.38
C ARG A 799 -3.79 -17.21 1.06
N SER A 800 -2.75 -17.85 1.62
CA SER A 800 -1.35 -17.60 1.21
C SER A 800 -1.00 -18.17 -0.18
N ASP A 801 -1.69 -19.22 -0.65
CA ASP A 801 -1.54 -19.73 -2.03
C ASP A 801 -2.07 -18.73 -3.06
N LEU A 802 -3.14 -18.01 -2.74
CA LEU A 802 -3.67 -16.94 -3.60
C LEU A 802 -2.70 -15.76 -3.70
N ASN A 803 -2.08 -15.34 -2.59
CA ASN A 803 -1.04 -14.30 -2.62
C ASN A 803 0.18 -14.75 -3.45
N TYR A 804 0.58 -16.02 -3.36
CA TYR A 804 1.60 -16.58 -4.26
C TYR A 804 1.18 -16.49 -5.73
N LEU A 805 -0.04 -16.92 -6.06
CA LEU A 805 -0.53 -16.96 -7.45
C LEU A 805 -0.71 -15.58 -8.09
N ILE A 806 -1.25 -14.61 -7.35
CA ILE A 806 -1.33 -13.21 -7.78
C ILE A 806 0.08 -12.63 -7.91
N GLY A 807 0.98 -12.90 -6.95
CA GLY A 807 2.36 -12.43 -6.98
C GLY A 807 3.13 -12.92 -8.21
N GLU A 808 2.99 -14.20 -8.56
CA GLU A 808 3.58 -14.79 -9.76
C GLU A 808 3.02 -14.18 -11.06
N MET A 809 1.73 -13.82 -11.09
CA MET A 809 1.12 -13.14 -12.22
C MET A 809 1.64 -11.70 -12.39
N ILE A 810 1.58 -10.87 -11.35
CA ILE A 810 1.99 -9.45 -11.44
C ILE A 810 3.50 -9.30 -11.67
N SER A 811 4.30 -10.23 -11.15
CA SER A 811 5.76 -10.23 -11.34
C SER A 811 6.22 -10.38 -12.79
N GLU A 812 5.36 -10.88 -13.69
CA GLU A 812 5.65 -10.96 -15.13
C GLU A 812 5.86 -9.58 -15.76
N LEU A 813 5.22 -8.54 -15.24
CA LEU A 813 5.38 -7.14 -15.69
C LEU A 813 6.81 -6.61 -15.46
N SER A 814 7.66 -7.37 -14.75
CA SER A 814 9.11 -7.16 -14.68
C SER A 814 9.50 -5.72 -14.30
N THR A 815 8.71 -5.11 -13.40
CA THR A 815 8.77 -3.68 -13.00
C THR A 815 8.71 -3.56 -11.48
N SER A 816 9.30 -2.50 -10.92
CA SER A 816 9.24 -2.22 -9.48
C SER A 816 7.84 -1.92 -8.96
N HIS A 817 7.67 -2.10 -7.65
CA HIS A 817 6.44 -1.77 -6.90
C HIS A 817 5.14 -2.50 -7.30
N THR A 818 5.19 -3.53 -8.14
CA THR A 818 4.14 -4.57 -8.21
C THR A 818 4.19 -5.42 -6.93
N TYR A 819 3.27 -5.20 -5.98
CA TYR A 819 3.21 -5.94 -4.70
C TYR A 819 1.83 -6.57 -4.48
N VAL A 820 1.77 -7.58 -3.61
CA VAL A 820 0.55 -8.24 -3.13
C VAL A 820 0.69 -8.58 -1.64
N GLY A 821 -0.41 -8.58 -0.89
CA GLY A 821 -0.40 -9.03 0.50
C GLY A 821 -1.75 -8.97 1.22
N GLY A 822 -1.74 -9.38 2.49
CA GLY A 822 -2.93 -9.41 3.34
C GLY A 822 -3.99 -10.40 2.87
N GLY A 823 -5.25 -10.05 3.16
CA GLY A 823 -6.42 -10.90 2.97
C GLY A 823 -6.84 -11.63 4.25
N ASP A 824 -7.94 -12.37 4.15
CA ASP A 824 -8.50 -13.19 5.22
C ASP A 824 -7.68 -14.48 5.38
N GLN A 825 -6.46 -14.32 5.91
CA GLN A 825 -5.54 -15.39 6.28
C GLN A 825 -5.79 -15.81 7.74
N PRO A 826 -5.70 -17.10 8.09
CA PRO A 826 -5.59 -17.51 9.48
C PRO A 826 -4.31 -16.92 10.10
N GLN A 827 -4.36 -16.58 11.39
CA GLN A 827 -3.23 -16.02 12.12
C GLN A 827 -3.15 -16.58 13.54
N ALA A 828 -1.95 -16.95 13.96
CA ALA A 828 -1.66 -17.35 15.33
C ALA A 828 -1.64 -16.14 16.29
N ALA A 829 -2.00 -16.37 17.56
CA ALA A 829 -1.97 -15.34 18.58
C ALA A 829 -0.51 -14.98 18.96
N ARG A 830 -0.06 -13.76 18.61
CA ARG A 830 1.34 -13.36 18.76
C ARG A 830 1.79 -13.20 20.22
N VAL A 831 2.77 -14.00 20.62
CA VAL A 831 3.45 -13.90 21.92
C VAL A 831 4.62 -12.92 21.82
N ASN A 832 4.40 -11.68 22.28
CA ASN A 832 5.42 -10.63 22.22
C ASN A 832 6.58 -10.91 23.20
N VAL A 833 7.82 -10.69 22.78
CA VAL A 833 9.03 -10.94 23.58
C VAL A 833 9.61 -9.63 24.11
N GLY A 834 9.89 -9.57 25.40
CA GLY A 834 10.39 -8.38 26.09
C GLY A 834 11.89 -8.15 25.88
N MET A 835 12.23 -7.02 25.25
CA MET A 835 13.61 -6.67 24.92
C MET A 835 14.26 -5.71 25.93
N LEU A 836 15.57 -5.82 26.15
CA LEU A 836 16.28 -5.11 27.24
C LEU A 836 17.24 -4.01 26.78
N GLY A 837 17.47 -3.87 25.48
CA GLY A 837 18.48 -3.01 24.89
C GLY A 837 19.88 -3.58 25.07
N ALA A 838 20.07 -4.89 24.89
CA ALA A 838 21.30 -5.58 25.27
C ALA A 838 21.66 -6.80 24.42
N ASP A 839 22.96 -7.05 24.28
CA ASP A 839 23.52 -8.30 23.78
C ASP A 839 23.89 -9.22 24.96
N PHE A 840 23.67 -10.52 24.79
CA PHE A 840 23.99 -11.56 25.77
C PHE A 840 24.95 -12.59 25.19
N GLU A 841 25.66 -13.28 26.08
CA GLU A 841 26.52 -14.42 25.73
C GLU A 841 26.42 -15.50 26.84
N ALA A 842 26.52 -16.77 26.46
CA ALA A 842 26.47 -17.88 27.41
C ALA A 842 27.82 -18.05 28.13
N ASP A 843 27.85 -17.87 29.45
CA ASP A 843 29.05 -18.05 30.28
C ASP A 843 28.72 -18.58 31.69
N GLY A 844 29.55 -19.50 32.20
CA GLY A 844 29.38 -20.15 33.50
C GLY A 844 28.04 -20.89 33.72
N GLY A 845 27.27 -21.13 32.66
CA GLY A 845 25.91 -21.69 32.73
C GLY A 845 24.78 -20.67 32.90
N TYR A 846 25.10 -19.37 32.83
CA TYR A 846 24.17 -18.22 32.84
C TYR A 846 24.43 -17.36 31.59
N TYR A 847 23.77 -16.19 31.51
CA TYR A 847 24.02 -15.22 30.45
C TYR A 847 24.80 -14.02 30.99
N ARG A 848 25.99 -13.76 30.44
CA ARG A 848 26.73 -12.51 30.66
C ARG A 848 26.16 -11.44 29.73
N ILE A 849 26.00 -10.22 30.24
CA ILE A 849 25.54 -9.06 29.46
C ILE A 849 26.76 -8.54 28.70
N ALA A 850 26.88 -8.91 27.42
CA ALA A 850 28.02 -8.55 26.58
C ALA A 850 28.05 -7.05 26.29
N LYS A 851 26.88 -6.45 26.03
CA LYS A 851 26.69 -5.03 25.75
C LYS A 851 25.34 -4.55 26.27
N ILE A 852 25.30 -3.30 26.74
CA ILE A 852 24.06 -2.53 26.91
C ILE A 852 24.12 -1.38 25.90
N TYR A 853 23.08 -1.24 25.09
CA TYR A 853 22.97 -0.18 24.10
C TYR A 853 22.57 1.15 24.74
N PRO A 854 23.12 2.30 24.31
CA PRO A 854 22.59 3.61 24.68
C PRO A 854 21.18 3.81 24.10
N GLY A 855 20.33 4.55 24.80
CA GLY A 855 18.96 4.84 24.37
C GLY A 855 18.46 6.21 24.82
N GLU A 856 17.35 6.63 24.23
CA GLU A 856 16.61 7.85 24.57
C GLU A 856 15.47 7.47 25.52
N ASN A 857 15.70 7.49 26.83
CA ASN A 857 14.71 7.00 27.81
C ASN A 857 13.39 7.82 27.89
N TRP A 858 13.28 8.90 27.11
CA TRP A 858 12.06 9.70 26.90
C TRP A 858 11.27 9.30 25.64
N ASN A 859 11.72 8.29 24.88
CA ASN A 859 11.15 7.86 23.60
C ASN A 859 10.97 6.33 23.59
N GLU A 860 9.72 5.84 23.58
CA GLU A 860 9.44 4.39 23.63
C GLU A 860 10.13 3.60 22.49
N ASN A 861 10.28 4.20 21.30
CA ASN A 861 10.88 3.55 20.13
C ASN A 861 12.41 3.42 20.20
N SER A 862 13.06 4.13 21.12
CA SER A 862 14.52 4.12 21.31
C SER A 862 14.94 4.09 22.79
N ARG A 863 14.06 3.68 23.72
CA ARG A 863 14.42 3.39 25.11
C ARG A 863 15.33 2.18 25.18
N SER A 864 16.35 2.24 26.04
CA SER A 864 17.14 1.07 26.44
C SER A 864 16.86 0.75 27.91
N PRO A 865 16.00 -0.23 28.23
CA PRO A 865 15.52 -0.47 29.61
C PRO A 865 16.63 -0.63 30.66
N LEU A 866 17.76 -1.26 30.33
CA LEU A 866 18.90 -1.38 31.27
C LEU A 866 19.69 -0.08 31.49
N THR A 867 19.30 1.04 30.86
CA THR A 867 19.89 2.38 31.06
C THR A 867 19.00 3.33 31.87
N GLU A 868 17.88 2.85 32.43
CA GLU A 868 17.00 3.70 33.25
C GLU A 868 17.75 4.25 34.50
N PRO A 869 17.53 5.52 34.89
CA PRO A 869 18.30 6.13 35.97
C PRO A 869 18.13 5.42 37.32
N GLY A 870 19.25 5.04 37.94
CA GLY A 870 19.29 4.38 39.24
C GLY A 870 19.37 2.85 39.20
N LEU A 871 19.28 2.23 38.03
CA LEU A 871 19.52 0.79 37.90
C LEU A 871 20.99 0.42 38.19
N LYS A 872 21.19 -0.60 39.02
CA LYS A 872 22.52 -1.17 39.32
C LYS A 872 22.81 -2.33 38.35
N VAL A 873 23.20 -2.01 37.12
CA VAL A 873 23.57 -2.98 36.09
C VAL A 873 24.58 -2.39 35.11
N LYS A 874 25.44 -3.22 34.51
CA LYS A 874 26.39 -2.84 33.46
C LYS A 874 26.74 -4.03 32.58
N ALA A 875 27.36 -3.78 31.44
CA ALA A 875 28.03 -4.82 30.66
C ALA A 875 29.10 -5.54 31.52
N GLY A 876 29.20 -6.86 31.37
CA GLY A 876 30.02 -7.75 32.18
C GLY A 876 29.36 -8.26 33.47
N ASP A 877 28.19 -7.73 33.87
CA ASP A 877 27.33 -8.40 34.86
C ASP A 877 26.55 -9.56 34.18
N TYR A 878 25.89 -10.41 34.97
CA TYR A 878 25.21 -11.64 34.55
C TYR A 878 23.72 -11.57 34.89
N LEU A 879 22.88 -12.00 33.95
CA LEU A 879 21.47 -12.30 34.18
C LEU A 879 21.36 -13.67 34.86
N ILE A 880 20.90 -13.67 36.11
CA ILE A 880 20.74 -14.87 36.95
C ILE A 880 19.30 -15.35 36.96
N ALA A 881 18.30 -14.45 36.96
CA ALA A 881 16.89 -14.83 36.91
C ALA A 881 16.00 -13.73 36.32
N VAL A 882 14.86 -14.13 35.76
CA VAL A 882 13.77 -13.26 35.27
C VAL A 882 12.49 -13.65 36.01
N ASN A 883 11.85 -12.71 36.71
CA ASN A 883 10.66 -12.95 37.55
C ASN A 883 10.80 -14.17 38.50
N GLY A 884 12.01 -14.39 39.03
CA GLY A 884 12.36 -15.52 39.91
C GLY A 884 12.74 -16.82 39.19
N GLN A 885 12.44 -16.99 37.89
CA GLN A 885 12.87 -18.14 37.10
C GLN A 885 14.36 -18.02 36.75
N GLU A 886 15.16 -19.06 37.03
CA GLU A 886 16.60 -19.04 36.82
C GLU A 886 16.99 -19.07 35.33
N ALA A 887 17.78 -18.08 34.91
CA ALA A 887 18.18 -17.83 33.53
C ALA A 887 19.44 -18.64 33.17
N ARG A 888 19.24 -19.92 32.86
CA ARG A 888 20.29 -20.89 32.54
C ARG A 888 20.58 -20.88 31.04
N SER A 889 21.86 -21.05 30.67
CA SER A 889 22.31 -21.05 29.27
C SER A 889 22.04 -22.37 28.51
N ASP A 890 20.96 -23.08 28.83
CA ASP A 890 20.54 -24.34 28.20
C ASP A 890 19.52 -24.14 27.06
N ARG A 891 19.09 -22.90 26.84
CA ARG A 891 18.11 -22.46 25.83
C ARG A 891 18.50 -21.08 25.26
N ASP A 892 17.65 -20.49 24.42
CA ASP A 892 17.81 -19.09 24.00
C ASP A 892 17.49 -18.13 25.16
N VAL A 893 18.23 -17.03 25.31
CA VAL A 893 18.02 -16.06 26.40
C VAL A 893 16.64 -15.43 26.33
N TYR A 894 16.13 -15.22 25.12
CA TYR A 894 14.85 -14.58 24.86
C TYR A 894 13.64 -15.46 25.26
N ALA A 895 13.85 -16.78 25.45
CA ALA A 895 12.82 -17.70 25.96
C ALA A 895 12.30 -17.30 27.36
N TYR A 896 13.12 -16.60 28.15
CA TYR A 896 12.77 -16.07 29.48
C TYR A 896 11.96 -14.76 29.45
N PHE A 897 11.75 -14.18 28.27
CA PHE A 897 11.11 -12.87 28.09
C PHE A 897 9.80 -12.91 27.29
N GLN A 898 9.29 -14.10 26.97
CA GLN A 898 8.02 -14.31 26.30
C GLN A 898 6.85 -13.75 27.14
N ASP A 899 5.93 -13.04 26.49
CA ASP A 899 4.83 -12.30 27.09
C ASP A 899 5.25 -11.24 28.15
N LEU A 900 6.52 -10.79 28.17
CA LEU A 900 7.01 -9.76 29.10
C LEU A 900 7.19 -8.37 28.46
N ALA A 901 6.96 -8.24 27.14
CA ALA A 901 7.07 -6.96 26.43
C ALA A 901 6.13 -5.90 27.00
N GLY A 902 6.65 -4.71 27.33
CA GLY A 902 5.89 -3.60 27.91
C GLY A 902 5.42 -3.78 29.36
N LYS A 903 5.68 -4.92 30.01
CA LYS A 903 5.26 -5.23 31.38
C LYS A 903 6.37 -4.92 32.39
N LEU A 904 6.04 -4.85 33.68
CA LEU A 904 7.04 -4.71 34.75
C LEU A 904 7.69 -6.08 35.02
N VAL A 905 9.02 -6.13 35.04
CA VAL A 905 9.82 -7.36 35.21
C VAL A 905 10.89 -7.16 36.27
N THR A 906 11.03 -8.12 37.18
CA THR A 906 12.13 -8.19 38.14
C THR A 906 13.26 -9.05 37.58
N LEU A 907 14.45 -8.47 37.43
CA LEU A 907 15.66 -9.18 37.01
C LEU A 907 16.59 -9.37 38.21
N ARG A 908 17.12 -10.57 38.38
CA ARG A 908 18.20 -10.85 39.35
C ARG A 908 19.54 -10.83 38.63
N ILE A 909 20.42 -9.91 39.03
CA ILE A 909 21.71 -9.59 38.39
C ILE A 909 22.85 -9.90 39.37
N ASN A 910 24.01 -10.37 38.87
CA ASN A 910 25.21 -10.54 39.68
C ASN A 910 26.48 -10.19 38.89
N ASN A 911 27.62 -9.96 39.55
CA ASN A 911 28.92 -9.74 38.89
C ASN A 911 29.70 -11.06 38.63
N LYS A 912 29.03 -12.21 38.77
CA LYS A 912 29.56 -13.57 38.63
C LYS A 912 28.46 -14.50 38.09
N PRO A 913 28.79 -15.61 37.40
CA PRO A 913 27.83 -16.63 36.96
C PRO A 913 27.40 -17.52 38.15
N ALA A 914 26.71 -16.94 39.14
CA ALA A 914 26.26 -17.63 40.34
C ALA A 914 25.06 -16.92 41.01
N PRO A 915 24.16 -17.63 41.72
CA PRO A 915 23.07 -16.99 42.47
C PRO A 915 23.52 -16.24 43.72
N GLN A 916 24.65 -16.63 44.33
CA GLN A 916 25.08 -16.10 45.62
C GLN A 916 25.64 -14.68 45.47
N GLY A 917 25.06 -13.73 46.23
CA GLY A 917 25.41 -12.31 46.18
C GLY A 917 24.73 -11.51 45.06
N ALA A 918 23.85 -12.15 44.28
CA ALA A 918 23.04 -11.47 43.29
C ALA A 918 22.05 -10.48 43.95
N TRP A 919 21.67 -9.44 43.21
CA TRP A 919 20.72 -8.40 43.63
C TRP A 919 19.61 -8.24 42.59
N GLU A 920 18.52 -7.59 42.96
CA GLU A 920 17.37 -7.39 42.07
C GLU A 920 17.33 -5.96 41.50
N ILE A 921 16.82 -5.84 40.28
CA ILE A 921 16.41 -4.59 39.64
C ILE A 921 15.01 -4.80 39.02
N ASN A 922 14.24 -3.74 38.86
CA ASN A 922 12.96 -3.76 38.14
C ASN A 922 13.08 -2.94 36.86
N VAL A 923 12.53 -3.43 35.75
CA VAL A 923 12.59 -2.80 34.42
C VAL A 923 11.27 -2.97 33.67
N LYS A 924 11.05 -2.16 32.62
CA LYS A 924 9.97 -2.36 31.65
C LYS A 924 10.56 -2.70 30.28
N PRO A 925 10.64 -3.98 29.87
CA PRO A 925 11.20 -4.37 28.58
C PRO A 925 10.48 -3.68 27.41
N ALA A 926 11.23 -3.32 26.37
CA ALA A 926 10.70 -2.75 25.14
C ALA A 926 10.10 -3.85 24.23
N ASN A 927 9.32 -3.44 23.23
CA ASN A 927 8.78 -4.34 22.21
C ASN A 927 9.81 -4.66 21.09
N SER A 928 10.92 -3.91 21.02
CA SER A 928 11.98 -4.07 20.03
C SER A 928 13.26 -3.37 20.50
N GLU A 929 14.42 -3.75 19.95
CA GLU A 929 15.70 -3.04 20.13
C GLU A 929 16.14 -2.26 18.88
N ALA A 930 15.32 -2.26 17.83
CA ALA A 930 15.62 -1.64 16.53
C ALA A 930 16.16 -0.21 16.69
N GLY A 931 15.47 0.66 17.43
CA GLY A 931 15.88 2.05 17.63
C GLY A 931 17.18 2.23 18.42
N VAL A 932 17.47 1.39 19.42
CA VAL A 932 18.73 1.50 20.19
C VAL A 932 19.93 0.96 19.42
N ARG A 933 19.73 -0.10 18.63
CA ARG A 933 20.74 -0.64 17.70
C ARG A 933 21.03 0.36 16.57
N TYR A 934 20.02 1.07 16.08
CA TYR A 934 20.17 2.17 15.11
C TYR A 934 21.00 3.35 15.66
N LEU A 935 20.64 3.86 16.85
CA LEU A 935 21.33 5.01 17.45
C LEU A 935 22.80 4.71 17.76
N ASP A 936 23.12 3.50 18.23
CA ASP A 936 24.48 3.06 18.49
C ASP A 936 25.31 2.95 17.21
N TRP A 937 24.76 2.36 16.14
CA TRP A 937 25.43 2.27 14.84
C TRP A 937 25.77 3.67 14.27
N ILE A 938 24.81 4.61 14.30
CA ILE A 938 25.05 6.01 13.93
C ILE A 938 26.13 6.66 14.82
N ALA A 939 26.09 6.41 16.14
CA ALA A 939 27.06 6.97 17.09
C ALA A 939 28.47 6.36 16.94
N VAL A 940 28.60 5.12 16.46
CA VAL A 940 29.89 4.52 16.07
C VAL A 940 30.42 5.19 14.80
N ASN A 941 29.60 5.30 13.75
CA ASN A 941 30.04 5.89 12.48
C ASN A 941 30.40 7.38 12.63
N ARG A 942 29.60 8.16 13.37
CA ARG A 942 29.90 9.57 13.67
C ARG A 942 31.24 9.74 14.39
N ARG A 943 31.56 8.88 15.38
CA ARG A 943 32.86 8.91 16.08
C ARG A 943 34.02 8.57 15.15
N LYS A 944 33.92 7.51 14.33
CA LYS A 944 34.94 7.17 13.32
C LYS A 944 35.29 8.38 12.42
N ILE A 945 34.27 9.12 11.98
CA ILE A 945 34.44 10.31 11.12
C ILE A 945 35.02 11.50 11.90
N GLU A 946 34.51 11.78 13.10
CA GLU A 946 34.99 12.86 13.97
C GLU A 946 36.47 12.68 14.30
N GLU A 947 36.88 11.47 14.70
CA GLU A 947 38.27 11.10 14.96
C GLU A 947 39.13 11.21 13.68
N ALA A 948 38.66 10.68 12.54
CA ALA A 948 39.43 10.68 11.30
C ALA A 948 39.54 12.05 10.62
N THR A 949 38.66 13.01 10.93
CA THR A 949 38.61 14.35 10.30
C THR A 949 38.93 15.51 11.26
N GLY A 950 39.19 15.23 12.54
CA GLY A 950 39.42 16.25 13.56
C GLY A 950 38.16 17.07 13.87
N GLY A 951 36.98 16.43 13.86
CA GLY A 951 35.68 17.05 14.13
C GLY A 951 35.17 18.02 13.08
N ARG A 952 35.82 18.12 11.90
CA ARG A 952 35.44 19.04 10.82
C ARG A 952 34.31 18.53 9.91
N ILE A 953 34.15 17.21 9.79
CA ILE A 953 33.09 16.59 8.99
C ILE A 953 32.01 16.01 9.90
N GLY A 954 30.76 16.37 9.65
CA GLY A 954 29.58 15.75 10.27
C GLY A 954 29.16 14.45 9.57
N TYR A 955 28.24 13.73 10.20
CA TYR A 955 27.67 12.48 9.70
C TYR A 955 26.18 12.42 9.95
N MET A 956 25.39 12.17 8.92
CA MET A 956 23.98 11.80 9.10
C MET A 956 23.64 10.60 8.25
N HIS A 957 22.78 9.73 8.79
CA HIS A 957 22.18 8.64 8.05
C HIS A 957 20.71 8.91 7.75
N VAL A 958 20.27 8.57 6.55
CA VAL A 958 18.90 8.78 6.06
C VAL A 958 18.27 7.40 5.83
N PRO A 959 17.44 6.90 6.76
CA PRO A 959 16.97 5.50 6.76
C PRO A 959 15.85 5.25 5.76
N ASP A 960 15.15 6.29 5.35
CA ASP A 960 14.01 6.26 4.45
C ASP A 960 13.74 7.68 3.89
N THR A 961 12.84 7.80 2.93
CA THR A 961 12.31 9.10 2.46
C THR A 961 10.85 9.29 2.86
N SER A 962 10.37 8.52 3.84
CA SER A 962 9.09 8.72 4.52
C SER A 962 9.26 9.69 5.71
N PHE A 963 8.22 9.80 6.55
CA PHE A 963 8.20 10.71 7.70
C PHE A 963 9.28 10.39 8.75
N SER A 964 9.62 9.11 8.96
CA SER A 964 10.71 8.71 9.86
C SER A 964 12.06 9.26 9.39
N GLY A 965 12.37 9.11 8.10
CA GLY A 965 13.55 9.63 7.45
C GLY A 965 13.60 11.15 7.45
N ILE A 966 12.47 11.81 7.17
CA ILE A 966 12.36 13.29 7.20
C ILE A 966 12.71 13.83 8.60
N ILE A 967 12.18 13.20 9.65
CA ILE A 967 12.50 13.54 11.04
C ILE A 967 13.98 13.24 11.35
N ALA A 968 14.51 12.09 10.92
CA ALA A 968 15.90 11.70 11.14
C ALA A 968 16.90 12.62 10.42
N PHE A 969 16.58 13.07 9.21
CA PHE A 969 17.36 14.00 8.40
C PHE A 969 17.48 15.35 9.13
N ASP A 970 16.35 16.00 9.45
CA ASP A 970 16.39 17.33 10.07
C ASP A 970 16.98 17.27 11.49
N LYS A 971 16.68 16.24 12.28
CA LYS A 971 17.27 16.03 13.63
C LYS A 971 18.80 15.92 13.57
N GLN A 972 19.35 15.21 12.58
CA GLN A 972 20.80 15.02 12.48
C GLN A 972 21.52 16.17 11.76
N PHE A 973 20.92 16.75 10.73
CA PHE A 973 21.51 17.86 9.98
C PHE A 973 21.63 19.12 10.86
N ILE A 974 20.56 19.47 11.59
CA ILE A 974 20.54 20.66 12.45
C ILE A 974 21.50 20.52 13.64
N ALA A 975 21.68 19.30 14.15
CA ALA A 975 22.63 19.00 15.23
C ALA A 975 24.12 19.10 14.83
N GLN A 976 24.43 19.36 13.55
CA GLN A 976 25.80 19.37 13.00
C GLN A 976 26.07 20.60 12.10
N LEU A 977 25.35 21.70 12.32
CA LEU A 977 25.60 22.98 11.65
C LEU A 977 26.90 23.67 12.08
N ASP A 978 27.62 23.10 13.06
CA ASP A 978 28.98 23.51 13.48
C ASP A 978 30.09 22.94 12.57
N LYS A 979 29.75 22.05 11.63
CA LYS A 979 30.69 21.32 10.79
C LYS A 979 30.98 22.03 9.46
N ASP A 980 32.22 21.90 8.98
CA ASP A 980 32.63 22.45 7.68
C ASP A 980 31.99 21.70 6.51
N GLY A 981 31.88 20.38 6.62
CA GLY A 981 31.29 19.49 5.62
C GLY A 981 30.52 18.33 6.26
N ILE A 982 29.90 17.48 5.45
CA ILE A 982 29.07 16.36 5.94
C ILE A 982 29.11 15.13 5.02
N ILE A 983 29.22 13.95 5.62
CA ILE A 983 28.94 12.66 4.96
C ILE A 983 27.45 12.36 5.12
N VAL A 984 26.78 12.10 4.00
CA VAL A 984 25.36 11.75 3.90
C VAL A 984 25.28 10.25 3.60
N ASP A 985 24.90 9.47 4.59
CA ASP A 985 24.82 8.02 4.48
C ASP A 985 23.39 7.62 4.10
N GLU A 986 23.23 7.17 2.86
CA GLU A 986 21.98 6.79 2.20
C GLU A 986 21.90 5.27 2.00
N ARG A 987 22.86 4.53 2.56
CA ARG A 987 22.86 3.05 2.59
C ARG A 987 21.56 2.53 3.21
N ASP A 988 21.10 1.38 2.71
CA ASP A 988 19.93 0.67 3.21
C ASP A 988 18.59 1.47 3.12
N ASN A 989 18.56 2.71 2.59
CA ASN A 989 17.38 3.58 2.59
C ASN A 989 16.14 2.89 1.98
N SER A 990 15.03 2.83 2.75
CA SER A 990 13.83 2.08 2.34
C SER A 990 12.85 2.82 1.41
N GLY A 991 13.18 4.04 0.96
CA GLY A 991 12.31 4.86 0.12
C GLY A 991 11.12 5.47 0.84
N GLY A 992 10.08 5.87 0.09
CA GLY A 992 8.99 6.70 0.60
C GLY A 992 8.59 7.80 -0.39
N GLN A 993 8.68 9.06 0.03
CA GLN A 993 8.36 10.22 -0.81
C GLN A 993 9.51 10.57 -1.78
N ILE A 994 9.22 11.39 -2.78
CA ILE A 994 10.21 11.94 -3.72
C ILE A 994 11.02 13.03 -3.00
N PRO A 995 12.35 12.89 -2.84
CA PRO A 995 13.11 13.63 -1.82
C PRO A 995 13.84 14.89 -2.34
N ASP A 996 13.22 15.66 -3.24
CA ASP A 996 13.82 16.90 -3.77
C ASP A 996 14.09 17.94 -2.66
N PHE A 997 13.25 17.96 -1.62
CA PHE A 997 13.41 18.79 -0.43
C PHE A 997 14.70 18.50 0.37
N TYR A 998 15.26 17.28 0.31
CA TYR A 998 16.56 16.97 0.90
C TYR A 998 17.69 17.64 0.12
N THR A 999 17.73 17.50 -1.21
CA THR A 999 18.78 18.12 -2.05
C THR A 999 18.66 19.64 -2.04
N GLU A 1000 17.44 20.18 -1.96
CA GLU A 1000 17.17 21.61 -1.80
C GLU A 1000 17.71 22.20 -0.47
N LYS A 1001 17.79 21.40 0.61
CA LYS A 1001 18.50 21.80 1.83
C LYS A 1001 20.03 21.61 1.74
N LEU A 1002 20.50 20.55 1.08
CA LEU A 1002 21.94 20.27 0.95
C LEU A 1002 22.68 21.18 -0.04
N LYS A 1003 22.01 21.69 -1.09
CA LYS A 1003 22.61 22.56 -2.12
C LYS A 1003 22.69 24.05 -1.73
N ARG A 1004 22.32 24.41 -0.49
CA ARG A 1004 22.28 25.80 -0.01
C ARG A 1004 23.66 26.48 -0.13
N GLN A 1005 23.71 27.55 -0.91
CA GLN A 1005 24.91 28.35 -1.15
C GLN A 1005 25.07 29.46 -0.11
N LEU A 1006 26.31 29.87 0.16
CA LEU A 1006 26.61 31.00 1.04
C LEU A 1006 26.29 32.31 0.29
N LEU A 1007 25.22 32.99 0.68
CA LEU A 1007 24.76 34.22 0.03
C LEU A 1007 25.38 35.47 0.65
N ALA A 1008 25.54 35.47 1.98
CA ALA A 1008 26.07 36.58 2.75
C ALA A 1008 26.57 36.09 4.12
N VAL A 1009 27.22 36.99 4.85
CA VAL A 1009 27.56 36.80 6.26
C VAL A 1009 26.94 37.96 7.04
N VAL A 1010 26.07 37.65 7.99
CA VAL A 1010 25.52 38.62 8.93
C VAL A 1010 26.57 38.85 10.01
N ALA A 1011 26.88 40.12 10.31
CA ALA A 1011 27.90 40.52 11.27
C ALA A 1011 27.28 41.27 12.47
N PRO A 1012 26.79 40.58 13.50
CA PRO A 1012 26.25 41.22 14.70
C PRO A 1012 27.31 42.04 15.44
N ARG A 1013 26.87 43.12 16.11
CA ARG A 1013 27.76 44.03 16.85
C ARG A 1013 28.59 43.31 17.92
N ASP A 1014 27.94 42.46 18.72
CA ASP A 1014 28.50 41.91 19.96
C ASP A 1014 28.58 40.37 19.99
N THR A 1015 28.37 39.70 18.84
CA THR A 1015 28.47 38.23 18.72
C THR A 1015 29.24 37.82 17.46
N ALA A 1016 29.54 36.51 17.37
CA ALA A 1016 30.14 35.90 16.19
C ALA A 1016 29.32 36.16 14.90
N ASP A 1017 30.01 36.11 13.77
CA ASP A 1017 29.43 36.18 12.44
C ASP A 1017 28.53 34.97 12.16
N VAL A 1018 27.41 35.20 11.48
CA VAL A 1018 26.40 34.18 11.15
C VAL A 1018 26.30 34.07 9.62
N PRO A 1019 26.73 32.96 9.00
CA PRO A 1019 26.58 32.77 7.56
C PRO A 1019 25.09 32.64 7.17
N TRP A 1020 24.74 33.05 5.96
CA TRP A 1020 23.34 33.10 5.50
C TRP A 1020 23.13 32.30 4.20
N PRO A 1021 22.14 31.37 4.13
CA PRO A 1021 21.13 31.04 5.16
C PRO A 1021 21.67 30.19 6.34
N PRO A 1022 21.29 30.46 7.60
CA PRO A 1022 21.95 29.92 8.80
C PRO A 1022 21.70 28.44 9.10
N VAL A 1023 20.87 27.77 8.29
CA VAL A 1023 20.61 26.31 8.36
C VAL A 1023 21.18 25.71 7.07
N ALA A 1024 22.50 25.60 7.01
CA ALA A 1024 23.26 25.05 5.90
C ALA A 1024 24.66 24.61 6.36
N ILE A 1025 25.22 23.59 5.70
CA ILE A 1025 26.63 23.20 5.81
C ILE A 1025 27.26 23.53 4.46
N TYR A 1026 28.25 24.42 4.42
CA TYR A 1026 28.68 25.06 3.16
C TYR A 1026 29.82 24.36 2.42
N GLY A 1027 30.66 23.62 3.14
CA GLY A 1027 31.79 22.90 2.56
C GLY A 1027 31.42 21.54 1.98
N PRO A 1028 32.41 20.63 1.89
CA PRO A 1028 32.31 19.36 1.18
C PRO A 1028 31.14 18.49 1.62
N LYS A 1029 30.57 17.76 0.67
CA LYS A 1029 29.52 16.77 0.89
C LYS A 1029 29.89 15.52 0.12
N VAL A 1030 29.72 14.36 0.72
CA VAL A 1030 29.95 13.05 0.09
C VAL A 1030 28.76 12.17 0.46
N MET A 1031 28.17 11.51 -0.53
CA MET A 1031 27.08 10.57 -0.30
C MET A 1031 27.60 9.13 -0.32
N ILE A 1032 27.12 8.29 0.60
CA ILE A 1032 27.34 6.83 0.58
C ILE A 1032 26.03 6.16 0.19
N VAL A 1033 26.05 5.26 -0.79
CA VAL A 1033 24.90 4.44 -1.20
C VAL A 1033 25.29 2.97 -1.22
N ASN A 1034 24.30 2.09 -1.23
CA ASN A 1034 24.50 0.69 -1.56
C ASN A 1034 23.28 0.11 -2.28
N GLU A 1035 23.38 -1.16 -2.68
CA GLU A 1035 22.30 -1.94 -3.26
C GLU A 1035 21.00 -1.88 -2.45
N LEU A 1036 21.08 -1.87 -1.12
CA LEU A 1036 19.91 -1.83 -0.25
C LEU A 1036 19.21 -0.46 -0.16
N ALA A 1037 19.72 0.60 -0.78
CA ALA A 1037 18.98 1.86 -0.97
C ALA A 1037 18.00 1.75 -2.16
N GLY A 1038 16.79 2.32 -2.09
CA GLY A 1038 15.89 2.29 -3.26
C GLY A 1038 14.58 3.09 -3.18
N SER A 1039 13.84 3.15 -4.30
CA SER A 1039 12.59 3.91 -4.45
C SER A 1039 12.81 5.41 -4.27
N GLY A 1040 12.33 6.01 -3.18
CA GLY A 1040 12.78 7.35 -2.80
C GLY A 1040 14.30 7.45 -2.63
N GLY A 1041 14.95 6.39 -2.15
CA GLY A 1041 16.42 6.26 -2.07
C GLY A 1041 17.10 5.83 -3.37
N ASP A 1042 16.34 5.60 -4.45
CA ASP A 1042 16.85 5.63 -5.82
C ASP A 1042 16.84 7.09 -6.35
N ALA A 1043 15.76 7.84 -6.06
CA ALA A 1043 15.62 9.23 -6.48
C ALA A 1043 16.60 10.19 -5.79
N PHE A 1044 16.88 10.02 -4.48
CA PHE A 1044 17.79 10.91 -3.73
C PHE A 1044 19.22 10.96 -4.32
N PRO A 1045 19.94 9.83 -4.53
CA PRO A 1045 21.26 9.87 -5.16
C PRO A 1045 21.21 10.36 -6.62
N TRP A 1046 20.15 10.07 -7.37
CA TRP A 1046 19.98 10.59 -8.73
C TRP A 1046 19.89 12.14 -8.73
N PHE A 1047 19.08 12.72 -7.84
CA PHE A 1047 19.02 14.17 -7.65
C PHE A 1047 20.34 14.74 -7.12
N PHE A 1048 20.99 14.09 -6.15
CA PHE A 1048 22.25 14.54 -5.55
C PHE A 1048 23.39 14.68 -6.59
N ARG A 1049 23.51 13.71 -7.51
CA ARG A 1049 24.39 13.79 -8.69
C ARG A 1049 23.96 14.91 -9.64
N ARG A 1050 22.68 14.94 -10.02
CA ARG A 1050 22.15 15.89 -11.01
C ARG A 1050 22.32 17.35 -10.58
N GLU A 1051 22.15 17.63 -9.29
CA GLU A 1051 22.37 18.95 -8.69
C GLU A 1051 23.84 19.20 -8.28
N LYS A 1052 24.74 18.26 -8.55
CA LYS A 1052 26.21 18.34 -8.37
C LYS A 1052 26.62 18.69 -6.94
N ILE A 1053 25.95 18.10 -5.96
CA ILE A 1053 26.13 18.41 -4.53
C ILE A 1053 27.43 17.84 -3.97
N GLY A 1054 27.89 16.71 -4.51
CA GLY A 1054 29.14 16.04 -4.16
C GLY A 1054 29.30 14.71 -4.91
N PRO A 1055 30.40 13.97 -4.70
CA PRO A 1055 30.56 12.61 -5.21
C PRO A 1055 29.73 11.59 -4.42
N ILE A 1056 29.35 10.51 -5.10
CA ILE A 1056 28.65 9.35 -4.57
C ILE A 1056 29.59 8.15 -4.50
N VAL A 1057 29.61 7.44 -3.37
CA VAL A 1057 30.48 6.28 -3.08
C VAL A 1057 29.62 5.05 -2.75
N GLY A 1058 30.04 3.87 -3.20
CA GLY A 1058 29.53 2.59 -2.67
C GLY A 1058 29.09 1.61 -3.75
N THR A 1059 27.86 1.15 -3.71
CA THR A 1059 27.30 0.19 -4.68
C THR A 1059 26.02 0.70 -5.34
N ARG A 1060 25.76 0.22 -6.55
CA ARG A 1060 24.57 0.56 -7.36
C ARG A 1060 23.29 0.27 -6.57
N THR A 1061 22.39 1.25 -6.48
CA THR A 1061 21.12 1.15 -5.73
C THR A 1061 20.10 0.17 -6.36
N TRP A 1062 19.02 -0.12 -5.63
CA TRP A 1062 18.00 -1.11 -5.97
C TRP A 1062 17.38 -0.95 -7.37
N GLY A 1063 17.19 0.27 -7.86
CA GLY A 1063 16.73 0.51 -9.22
C GLY A 1063 15.24 0.32 -9.46
N GLY A 1064 14.40 0.65 -8.47
CA GLY A 1064 12.95 0.68 -8.65
C GLY A 1064 12.41 2.10 -8.55
N LEU A 1065 11.96 2.68 -9.66
CA LEU A 1065 11.50 4.07 -9.73
C LEU A 1065 10.22 4.26 -10.59
N VAL A 1066 9.39 3.22 -10.71
CA VAL A 1066 7.97 3.38 -11.05
C VAL A 1066 7.15 3.41 -9.75
N GLY A 1067 6.54 4.55 -9.44
CA GLY A 1067 5.82 4.78 -8.20
C GLY A 1067 4.38 4.26 -8.21
N ILE A 1068 3.90 3.94 -7.01
CA ILE A 1068 2.51 3.52 -6.73
C ILE A 1068 1.70 4.69 -6.15
N GLY A 1069 0.39 4.71 -6.41
CA GLY A 1069 -0.53 5.67 -5.82
C GLY A 1069 -1.94 5.09 -5.70
N GLY A 1070 -2.51 5.14 -4.49
CA GLY A 1070 -3.90 4.75 -4.23
C GLY A 1070 -4.24 3.29 -4.57
N GLY A 1071 -3.72 2.34 -3.78
CA GLY A 1071 -4.09 0.92 -3.92
C GLY A 1071 -5.60 0.72 -3.71
N GLN A 1072 -6.24 -0.03 -4.62
CA GLN A 1072 -7.62 -0.44 -4.44
C GLN A 1072 -7.69 -1.65 -3.49
N PRO A 1073 -8.57 -1.66 -2.48
CA PRO A 1073 -8.72 -2.81 -1.60
C PRO A 1073 -9.32 -3.99 -2.36
N LEU A 1074 -8.75 -5.18 -2.18
CA LEU A 1074 -9.36 -6.42 -2.65
C LEU A 1074 -10.52 -6.77 -1.72
N ARG A 1075 -11.57 -7.39 -2.27
CA ARG A 1075 -12.79 -7.82 -1.57
C ARG A 1075 -12.57 -8.33 -0.14
N ASP A 1076 -11.57 -9.19 0.07
CA ASP A 1076 -11.35 -9.91 1.33
C ASP A 1076 -10.47 -9.15 2.34
N GLY A 1077 -10.09 -7.90 2.05
CA GLY A 1077 -9.14 -7.12 2.84
C GLY A 1077 -7.68 -7.32 2.42
N GLY A 1078 -7.41 -8.03 1.33
CA GLY A 1078 -6.11 -8.05 0.67
C GLY A 1078 -5.81 -6.77 -0.10
N PHE A 1079 -4.59 -6.65 -0.61
CA PHE A 1079 -4.20 -5.58 -1.51
C PHE A 1079 -3.31 -6.08 -2.66
N VAL A 1080 -3.35 -5.36 -3.77
CA VAL A 1080 -2.26 -5.28 -4.75
C VAL A 1080 -1.85 -3.82 -4.95
N THR A 1081 -0.63 -3.59 -5.44
CA THR A 1081 -0.19 -2.25 -5.83
C THR A 1081 0.24 -2.23 -7.29
N ALA A 1082 -0.60 -1.64 -8.14
CA ALA A 1082 -0.24 -1.36 -9.53
C ALA A 1082 0.66 -0.10 -9.60
N PRO A 1083 1.91 -0.20 -10.09
CA PRO A 1083 2.80 0.95 -10.26
C PRO A 1083 2.34 1.81 -11.44
N GLY A 1084 1.93 3.04 -11.15
CA GLY A 1084 1.11 3.89 -12.03
C GLY A 1084 1.79 5.16 -12.58
N PHE A 1085 3.03 5.45 -12.18
CA PHE A 1085 3.81 6.57 -12.75
C PHE A 1085 5.31 6.31 -12.75
N ALA A 1086 6.00 6.58 -13.86
CA ALA A 1086 7.44 6.41 -14.01
C ALA A 1086 8.17 7.75 -14.17
N PHE A 1087 9.45 7.79 -13.79
CA PHE A 1087 10.30 8.97 -13.96
C PHE A 1087 11.11 8.89 -15.27
N PHE A 1088 11.15 9.99 -16.01
CA PHE A 1088 12.00 10.16 -17.20
C PHE A 1088 12.92 11.38 -17.06
N SER A 1089 14.06 11.33 -17.73
CA SER A 1089 15.01 12.45 -17.77
C SER A 1089 14.52 13.59 -18.65
N SER A 1090 14.78 14.84 -18.25
CA SER A 1090 14.62 16.00 -19.16
C SER A 1090 15.64 16.03 -20.29
N ASP A 1091 16.66 15.16 -20.22
CA ASP A 1091 17.87 15.23 -21.01
C ASP A 1091 17.81 14.18 -22.15
N ASN A 1092 18.54 14.42 -23.24
CA ASN A 1092 18.75 13.52 -24.40
C ASN A 1092 17.53 12.94 -25.14
N GLY A 1093 16.30 13.18 -24.68
CA GLY A 1093 15.07 12.78 -25.40
C GLY A 1093 13.98 12.12 -24.57
N GLY A 1094 14.12 12.02 -23.25
CA GLY A 1094 13.06 11.48 -22.38
C GLY A 1094 13.25 10.01 -21.99
N GLU A 1095 14.49 9.58 -21.77
CA GLU A 1095 14.80 8.22 -21.30
C GLU A 1095 14.21 7.99 -19.89
N TRP A 1096 13.54 6.84 -19.67
CA TRP A 1096 13.12 6.39 -18.34
C TRP A 1096 14.34 6.19 -17.45
N ILE A 1097 14.31 6.70 -16.22
CA ILE A 1097 15.47 6.72 -15.32
C ILE A 1097 15.34 5.71 -14.18
N VAL A 1098 16.49 5.11 -13.83
CA VAL A 1098 16.72 4.27 -12.64
C VAL A 1098 15.97 2.92 -12.60
N GLU A 1099 14.74 2.84 -13.10
CA GLU A 1099 13.98 1.59 -13.19
C GLU A 1099 14.78 0.46 -13.87
N GLN A 1100 14.73 -0.74 -13.30
CA GLN A 1100 15.48 -1.93 -13.71
C GLN A 1100 17.02 -1.80 -13.72
N HIS A 1101 17.60 -0.72 -13.18
CA HIS A 1101 19.07 -0.52 -13.17
C HIS A 1101 19.65 0.01 -11.86
N GLY A 1102 19.11 1.07 -11.28
CA GLY A 1102 19.68 1.74 -10.09
C GLY A 1102 20.40 3.04 -10.41
N VAL A 1103 21.07 3.58 -9.41
CA VAL A 1103 22.02 4.68 -9.52
C VAL A 1103 23.40 4.12 -9.25
N ASP A 1104 24.21 3.96 -10.30
CA ASP A 1104 25.64 3.68 -10.14
C ASP A 1104 26.31 4.81 -9.33
N PRO A 1105 27.21 4.54 -8.37
CA PRO A 1105 27.99 5.57 -7.67
C PRO A 1105 29.12 6.13 -8.57
N ASP A 1106 29.70 7.27 -8.21
CA ASP A 1106 30.88 7.80 -8.90
C ASP A 1106 32.15 7.01 -8.54
N TYR A 1107 32.18 6.42 -7.33
CA TYR A 1107 33.22 5.52 -6.85
C TYR A 1107 32.60 4.18 -6.42
N VAL A 1108 32.76 3.15 -7.24
CA VAL A 1108 32.30 1.79 -6.92
C VAL A 1108 33.22 1.17 -5.86
N VAL A 1109 32.65 0.87 -4.68
CA VAL A 1109 33.28 0.29 -3.51
C VAL A 1109 32.30 -0.69 -2.84
N PRO A 1110 32.47 -2.02 -2.97
CA PRO A 1110 31.60 -3.00 -2.30
C PRO A 1110 31.93 -3.17 -0.80
N GLN A 1111 30.95 -3.60 0.00
CA GLN A 1111 31.11 -3.97 1.42
C GLN A 1111 31.73 -5.36 1.58
N ARG A 1112 32.90 -5.56 0.97
CA ARG A 1112 33.61 -6.86 0.93
C ARG A 1112 33.62 -7.56 2.29
N PRO A 1113 33.00 -8.75 2.43
CA PRO A 1113 32.86 -9.46 3.70
C PRO A 1113 34.18 -9.67 4.44
N ASP A 1114 35.27 -9.98 3.72
CA ASP A 1114 36.58 -10.20 4.30
C ASP A 1114 37.21 -8.95 4.93
N LEU A 1115 36.90 -7.76 4.40
CA LEU A 1115 37.31 -6.48 4.99
C LEU A 1115 36.44 -6.12 6.21
N VAL A 1116 35.12 -6.30 6.09
CA VAL A 1116 34.16 -5.92 7.14
C VAL A 1116 34.29 -6.82 8.38
N VAL A 1117 34.60 -8.12 8.21
CA VAL A 1117 34.91 -9.03 9.32
C VAL A 1117 36.21 -8.64 10.04
N ASN A 1118 37.16 -8.01 9.33
CA ASN A 1118 38.36 -7.41 9.93
C ASN A 1118 38.10 -6.00 10.54
N GLY A 1119 36.85 -5.53 10.59
CA GLY A 1119 36.43 -4.29 11.26
C GLY A 1119 36.40 -3.03 10.40
N HIS A 1120 36.73 -3.14 9.11
CA HIS A 1120 36.66 -2.03 8.16
C HIS A 1120 35.22 -1.68 7.77
N ASP A 1121 35.03 -0.45 7.28
CA ASP A 1121 33.87 -0.06 6.46
C ASP A 1121 34.42 0.62 5.20
N PRO A 1122 34.71 -0.13 4.11
CA PRO A 1122 35.40 0.39 2.93
C PRO A 1122 34.69 1.59 2.27
N GLN A 1123 33.35 1.60 2.30
CA GLN A 1123 32.57 2.69 1.72
C GLN A 1123 32.68 3.97 2.57
N LEU A 1124 32.59 3.84 3.89
CA LEU A 1124 32.80 4.95 4.81
C LEU A 1124 34.25 5.46 4.81
N GLU A 1125 35.23 4.56 4.77
CA GLU A 1125 36.65 4.91 4.69
C GLU A 1125 36.96 5.71 3.41
N LYS A 1126 36.37 5.31 2.26
CA LYS A 1126 36.49 6.08 1.02
C LYS A 1126 35.74 7.42 1.08
N ALA A 1127 34.58 7.49 1.73
CA ALA A 1127 33.87 8.75 1.92
C ALA A 1127 34.65 9.75 2.80
N ILE A 1128 35.31 9.25 3.85
CA ILE A 1128 36.23 10.02 4.70
C ILE A 1128 37.43 10.52 3.89
N GLU A 1129 38.02 9.69 3.02
CA GLU A 1129 39.12 10.08 2.12
C GLU A 1129 38.71 11.27 1.23
N LEU A 1130 37.60 11.15 0.50
CA LEU A 1130 37.12 12.19 -0.41
C LEU A 1130 36.73 13.48 0.33
N ALA A 1131 36.11 13.38 1.50
CA ALA A 1131 35.76 14.53 2.33
C ALA A 1131 37.03 15.26 2.84
N LYS A 1132 38.07 14.53 3.22
CA LYS A 1132 39.36 15.09 3.67
C LYS A 1132 40.14 15.73 2.51
N GLU A 1133 40.03 15.20 1.30
CA GLU A 1133 40.63 15.82 0.12
C GLU A 1133 39.95 17.15 -0.20
N ALA A 1134 38.62 17.16 -0.31
CA ALA A 1134 37.84 18.36 -0.60
C ALA A 1134 37.92 19.44 0.52
N LEU A 1135 38.24 19.06 1.76
CA LEU A 1135 38.50 20.01 2.85
C LEU A 1135 39.79 20.83 2.68
N LYS A 1136 40.71 20.45 1.78
CA LYS A 1136 41.93 21.23 1.49
C LYS A 1136 41.61 22.53 0.75
N ASP A 1137 40.64 22.49 -0.16
CA ASP A 1137 40.20 23.64 -0.95
C ASP A 1137 39.10 24.47 -0.26
N TYR A 1138 38.54 23.97 0.85
CA TYR A 1138 37.48 24.67 1.58
C TYR A 1138 38.00 25.87 2.37
N LYS A 1139 37.59 27.08 1.96
CA LYS A 1139 38.08 28.36 2.49
C LYS A 1139 37.30 28.91 3.69
N GLY A 1140 36.32 28.16 4.21
CA GLY A 1140 35.47 28.60 5.32
C GLY A 1140 34.52 29.75 4.95
N VAL A 1141 33.95 30.36 5.99
CA VAL A 1141 33.20 31.61 5.91
C VAL A 1141 34.20 32.78 5.80
N PRO A 1142 34.02 33.75 4.88
CA PRO A 1142 34.94 34.88 4.75
C PRO A 1142 34.90 35.77 6.00
N PRO A 1143 36.05 36.35 6.42
CA PRO A 1143 36.13 37.16 7.63
C PRO A 1143 35.36 38.47 7.50
N ARG A 1144 34.86 38.98 8.64
CA ARG A 1144 34.22 40.29 8.75
C ARG A 1144 35.09 41.40 8.12
N PRO A 1145 34.57 42.19 7.16
CA PRO A 1145 35.30 43.33 6.62
C PRO A 1145 35.44 44.44 7.69
N ASN A 1146 36.42 45.33 7.50
CA ASN A 1146 36.53 46.54 8.31
C ASN A 1146 35.24 47.36 8.23
N TYR A 1147 34.79 47.91 9.37
CA TYR A 1147 33.63 48.81 9.41
C TYR A 1147 33.86 50.03 8.51
N PRO A 1148 32.84 50.50 7.76
CA PRO A 1148 32.98 51.67 6.90
C PRO A 1148 33.36 52.92 7.71
N SER A 1149 34.54 53.48 7.42
CA SER A 1149 34.86 54.84 7.84
C SER A 1149 34.07 55.83 6.98
N VAL A 1150 33.49 56.84 7.63
CA VAL A 1150 33.06 58.05 6.91
C VAL A 1150 34.32 58.68 6.31
N LYS A 1151 34.29 59.03 5.02
CA LYS A 1151 35.32 59.88 4.43
C LYS A 1151 34.99 61.33 4.79
N GLU A 1152 35.98 62.02 5.35
CA GLU A 1152 36.02 63.49 5.44
C GLU A 1152 36.22 64.11 4.05
#